data_AF-W0T3M2-F1
#
_entry.id   AF-W0T3M2-F1
#
_cell.length_a   1.000
_cell.length_b   1.000
_cell.length_c   1.000
_cell.angle_alpha   90.00
_cell.angle_beta   90.00
_cell.angle_gamma   90.00
#
_symmetry.space_group_name_H-M   'P 1'
#
loop_
_entity.id
_entity.type
_entity.pdbx_description
1 polymer ?
#
loop_
_entity_poly.entity_id
_entity_poly.type
_entity_poly.pdbx_seq_one_letter_code
_entity_poly.pdbx_strand_id
1 'polypeptide(L)'
;MSLTTYEHALSLWKQAGFSGLQSMLDESISKIKDLEGTSLESRKVLATETKQFKKLPDDEKLSQILKLVKQYQKEIDSLTARSNFSEKVVIELYEKLIEQPDPTGIIQSMIDELRKEDGSVNELKAENERLSAIVSKSADYDSVKKRLFDLEQSSAKTLSKRLVAKEKEITSKWEEKERNWNSREQELLKQLENMKNTNAALEKKIGTQRSLENEGDDDDIVFIDGANSAQTELLSQELEAAQVRIMSLESRNEELNAEVAKSKNDEQHDSELQEKEDKLNQLENENAKLVACLDEERKSAKRKLETIESQLNSFTLEANTYKAELDTLRRKMSNYSDYERIKEELNAMKKIEFGASSDENDSDDGNEEGDPVVASLKHANQKLQNNLVKVNTEKNKYMKEVNTLKSNIDTLNAKIQKLETLNAKLEADIEKVEDVTNQFSDTQSMMSGATRQISNRHKTTEKLSPTSSIIGIPEEREMDSFSGNLNNSSSILPIVTKQRDRFRAKNLELESQLKSVNQEQIKLRTQVKELKTDNARLYEKVKLLTTYSHNSNDGDSSNGNINAAAAAAAATTASATLDLESPFTEEYEESLHPLSGFKQKELDRYERRNMPPMERLFLSLAKVILANKKTRMLFMLYCIGLHALVMIMTIYVTSFTNYITPEVRSAKGTMIKTNE
;
A
#
# COMPACT_ATOMS: atom_id res chain seq x y z
N MET A 1 -29.00 -7.59 12.34
CA MET A 1 -29.21 -8.17 13.70
C MET A 1 -28.57 -7.21 14.71
N SER A 2 -28.88 -7.28 16.01
CA SER A 2 -28.27 -6.34 16.97
C SER A 2 -26.79 -6.65 17.19
N LEU A 3 -25.96 -5.61 17.38
CA LEU A 3 -24.54 -5.70 17.71
C LEU A 3 -24.27 -6.74 18.82
N THR A 4 -25.10 -6.72 19.86
CA THR A 4 -25.06 -7.64 21.02
C THR A 4 -25.12 -9.12 20.63
N THR A 5 -25.81 -9.49 19.55
CA THR A 5 -25.88 -10.91 19.11
C THR A 5 -24.57 -11.37 18.46
N TYR A 6 -23.88 -10.50 17.72
CA TYR A 6 -22.55 -10.80 17.19
C TYR A 6 -21.48 -10.78 18.29
N GLU A 7 -21.54 -9.82 19.21
CA GLU A 7 -20.63 -9.77 20.37
C GLU A 7 -20.78 -11.00 21.27
N HIS A 8 -22.01 -11.47 21.49
CA HIS A 8 -22.27 -12.74 22.18
C HIS A 8 -21.71 -13.94 21.40
N ALA A 9 -21.93 -14.01 20.08
CA ALA A 9 -21.34 -15.06 19.24
C ALA A 9 -19.79 -15.04 19.28
N LEU A 10 -19.18 -13.85 19.27
CA LEU A 10 -17.73 -13.69 19.40
C LEU A 10 -17.23 -14.19 20.77
N SER A 11 -17.96 -13.92 21.86
CA SER A 11 -17.60 -14.44 23.18
C SER A 11 -17.70 -15.97 23.25
N LEU A 12 -18.73 -16.57 22.65
CA LEU A 12 -18.88 -18.03 22.56
C LEU A 12 -17.76 -18.68 21.75
N TRP A 13 -17.39 -18.13 20.57
CA TRP A 13 -16.29 -18.68 19.77
C TRP A 13 -14.92 -18.50 20.43
N LYS A 14 -14.67 -17.36 21.11
CA LYS A 14 -13.45 -17.15 21.91
C LYS A 14 -13.38 -18.07 23.13
N GLN A 15 -14.52 -18.39 23.75
CA GLN A 15 -14.60 -19.36 24.86
C GLN A 15 -14.45 -20.81 24.38
N ALA A 16 -14.96 -21.13 23.19
CA ALA A 16 -14.79 -22.44 22.56
C ALA A 16 -13.35 -22.68 22.07
N GLY A 17 -12.60 -21.61 21.78
CA GLY A 17 -11.16 -21.67 21.52
C GLY A 17 -10.82 -22.52 20.30
N PHE A 18 -11.34 -22.16 19.13
CA PHE A 18 -11.37 -23.01 17.93
C PHE A 18 -10.02 -23.66 17.56
N SER A 19 -8.91 -22.93 17.64
CA SER A 19 -7.56 -23.48 17.39
C SER A 19 -7.08 -24.49 18.43
N GLY A 20 -7.50 -24.33 19.69
CA GLY A 20 -7.28 -25.34 20.74
C GLY A 20 -8.19 -26.55 20.55
N LEU A 21 -9.43 -26.35 20.10
CA LEU A 21 -10.35 -27.43 19.74
C LEU A 21 -9.83 -28.25 18.55
N GLN A 22 -9.29 -27.60 17.52
CA GLN A 22 -8.58 -28.24 16.41
C GLN A 22 -7.41 -29.08 16.96
N SER A 23 -6.47 -28.48 17.71
CA SER A 23 -5.31 -29.21 18.25
C SER A 23 -5.66 -30.41 19.15
N MET A 24 -6.74 -30.32 19.95
CA MET A 24 -7.24 -31.48 20.72
C MET A 24 -7.89 -32.55 19.84
N LEU A 25 -8.48 -32.16 18.70
CA LEU A 25 -9.08 -33.07 17.73
C LEU A 25 -8.00 -33.76 16.88
N ASP A 26 -6.94 -33.06 16.47
CA ASP A 26 -5.73 -33.63 15.87
C ASP A 26 -5.17 -34.77 16.74
N GLU A 27 -4.94 -34.49 18.03
CA GLU A 27 -4.37 -35.44 18.99
C GLU A 27 -5.32 -36.63 19.23
N SER A 28 -6.63 -36.37 19.30
CA SER A 28 -7.65 -37.40 19.45
C SER A 28 -7.76 -38.31 18.23
N ILE A 29 -7.59 -37.77 17.02
CA ILE A 29 -7.66 -38.52 15.76
C ILE A 29 -6.38 -39.32 15.51
N SER A 30 -5.20 -38.80 15.91
CA SER A 30 -3.99 -39.63 15.95
C SER A 30 -4.19 -40.84 16.87
N LYS A 31 -4.70 -40.63 18.09
CA LYS A 31 -5.01 -41.71 19.05
C LYS A 31 -6.05 -42.70 18.50
N ILE A 32 -7.07 -42.22 17.80
CA ILE A 32 -8.05 -43.08 17.10
C ILE A 32 -7.37 -43.96 16.05
N LYS A 33 -6.46 -43.40 15.23
CA LYS A 33 -5.73 -44.14 14.19
C LYS A 33 -4.75 -45.16 14.80
N ASP A 34 -4.12 -44.84 15.92
CA ASP A 34 -3.31 -45.79 16.69
C ASP A 34 -4.19 -46.90 17.30
N LEU A 35 -5.41 -46.57 17.74
CA LEU A 35 -6.39 -47.55 18.21
C LEU A 35 -6.92 -48.46 17.08
N GLU A 36 -7.14 -47.95 15.86
CA GLU A 36 -7.42 -48.78 14.68
C GLU A 36 -6.27 -49.79 14.45
N GLY A 37 -5.03 -49.31 14.50
CA GLY A 37 -3.82 -50.14 14.39
C GLY A 37 -3.74 -51.24 15.45
N THR A 38 -3.96 -50.91 16.73
CA THR A 38 -3.96 -51.90 17.82
C THR A 38 -5.16 -52.85 17.76
N SER A 39 -6.32 -52.40 17.28
CA SER A 39 -7.50 -53.24 17.00
C SER A 39 -7.18 -54.29 15.93
N LEU A 40 -6.58 -53.87 14.81
CA LEU A 40 -6.09 -54.77 13.76
C LEU A 40 -5.01 -55.74 14.25
N GLU A 41 -4.15 -55.35 15.19
CA GLU A 41 -3.17 -56.24 15.81
C GLU A 41 -3.84 -57.24 16.77
N SER A 42 -4.79 -56.79 17.60
CA SER A 42 -5.57 -57.68 18.49
C SER A 42 -6.34 -58.74 17.71
N ARG A 43 -6.86 -58.40 16.52
CA ARG A 43 -7.51 -59.32 15.58
C ARG A 43 -6.53 -60.40 15.09
N LYS A 44 -5.25 -60.07 14.88
CA LYS A 44 -4.19 -61.05 14.57
C LYS A 44 -3.89 -61.93 15.79
N VAL A 45 -3.79 -61.35 17.00
CA VAL A 45 -3.54 -62.09 18.24
C VAL A 45 -4.65 -63.12 18.51
N LEU A 46 -5.92 -62.71 18.47
CA LEU A 46 -7.08 -63.62 18.58
C LEU A 46 -7.08 -64.70 17.48
N ALA A 47 -6.63 -64.38 16.26
CA ALA A 47 -6.44 -65.37 15.20
C ALA A 47 -5.25 -66.33 15.45
N THR A 48 -4.29 -65.98 16.32
CA THR A 48 -3.25 -66.91 16.82
C THR A 48 -3.71 -67.73 18.02
N GLU A 49 -4.49 -67.17 18.95
CA GLU A 49 -5.11 -67.92 20.04
C GLU A 49 -6.15 -68.93 19.52
N THR A 50 -6.86 -68.60 18.44
CA THR A 50 -7.70 -69.56 17.70
C THR A 50 -6.88 -70.74 17.15
N LYS A 51 -5.59 -70.53 16.78
CA LYS A 51 -4.67 -71.63 16.42
C LYS A 51 -4.18 -72.41 17.64
N GLN A 52 -4.28 -71.86 18.86
CA GLN A 52 -4.01 -72.57 20.11
C GLN A 52 -5.21 -73.41 20.56
N PHE A 53 -6.45 -72.88 20.44
CA PHE A 53 -7.68 -73.66 20.64
C PHE A 53 -7.70 -74.93 19.77
N LYS A 54 -7.14 -74.84 18.55
CA LYS A 54 -6.93 -75.98 17.63
C LYS A 54 -6.03 -77.12 18.19
N LYS A 55 -5.38 -76.94 19.36
CA LYS A 55 -4.50 -77.93 20.01
C LYS A 55 -5.14 -78.73 21.18
N LEU A 56 -6.36 -78.40 21.60
CA LEU A 56 -7.12 -79.11 22.66
C LEU A 56 -7.48 -80.57 22.28
N PRO A 57 -8.06 -81.40 23.18
CA PRO A 57 -8.61 -82.72 22.84
C PRO A 57 -9.87 -82.64 21.95
N ASP A 58 -10.05 -83.60 21.04
CA ASP A 58 -10.95 -83.45 19.89
C ASP A 58 -12.46 -83.54 20.17
N ASP A 59 -12.90 -84.26 21.22
CA ASP A 59 -14.32 -84.39 21.56
C ASP A 59 -14.96 -83.06 22.00
N GLU A 60 -14.33 -82.35 22.93
CA GLU A 60 -14.85 -81.06 23.43
C GLU A 60 -14.68 -79.92 22.41
N LYS A 61 -13.59 -79.95 21.63
CA LYS A 61 -13.39 -79.06 20.47
C LYS A 61 -14.60 -79.06 19.54
N LEU A 62 -15.01 -80.25 19.07
CA LEU A 62 -15.91 -80.39 17.92
C LEU A 62 -17.26 -79.71 18.14
N SER A 63 -17.79 -79.77 19.36
CA SER A 63 -19.07 -79.13 19.72
C SER A 63 -18.98 -77.60 19.77
N GLN A 64 -17.92 -77.05 20.37
CA GLN A 64 -17.85 -75.62 20.67
C GLN A 64 -17.18 -74.79 19.57
N ILE A 65 -16.21 -75.34 18.83
CA ILE A 65 -15.35 -74.61 17.89
C ILE A 65 -16.14 -73.85 16.82
N LEU A 66 -17.16 -74.47 16.22
CA LEU A 66 -17.92 -73.90 15.12
C LEU A 66 -18.89 -72.79 15.54
N LYS A 67 -19.42 -72.87 16.76
CA LYS A 67 -20.30 -71.85 17.34
C LYS A 67 -19.47 -70.67 17.84
N LEU A 68 -18.40 -70.96 18.59
CA LEU A 68 -17.50 -69.96 19.17
C LEU A 68 -16.80 -69.12 18.10
N VAL A 69 -16.23 -69.74 17.06
CA VAL A 69 -15.60 -69.02 15.94
C VAL A 69 -16.61 -68.16 15.18
N LYS A 70 -17.84 -68.62 14.93
CA LYS A 70 -18.86 -67.80 14.25
C LYS A 70 -19.38 -66.64 15.09
N GLN A 71 -19.47 -66.80 16.41
CA GLN A 71 -19.86 -65.70 17.30
C GLN A 71 -18.74 -64.67 17.43
N TYR A 72 -17.49 -65.09 17.70
CA TYR A 72 -16.34 -64.18 17.67
C TYR A 72 -16.19 -63.47 16.32
N GLN A 73 -16.30 -64.19 15.20
CA GLN A 73 -16.20 -63.54 13.89
C GLN A 73 -17.30 -62.49 13.70
N LYS A 74 -18.57 -62.82 13.97
CA LYS A 74 -19.68 -61.86 13.81
C LYS A 74 -19.54 -60.65 14.74
N GLU A 75 -19.10 -60.86 15.97
CA GLU A 75 -19.00 -59.80 16.98
C GLU A 75 -17.76 -58.92 16.78
N ILE A 76 -16.62 -59.50 16.41
CA ILE A 76 -15.41 -58.76 16.01
C ILE A 76 -15.66 -58.00 14.71
N ASP A 77 -16.17 -58.65 13.66
CA ASP A 77 -16.43 -57.96 12.38
C ASP A 77 -17.51 -56.86 12.54
N SER A 78 -18.49 -57.04 13.43
CA SER A 78 -19.46 -55.99 13.78
C SER A 78 -18.88 -54.87 14.66
N LEU A 79 -17.93 -55.18 15.56
CA LEU A 79 -17.26 -54.18 16.39
C LEU A 79 -16.29 -53.35 15.56
N THR A 80 -15.46 -53.99 14.74
CA THR A 80 -14.60 -53.33 13.73
C THR A 80 -15.43 -52.49 12.78
N ALA A 81 -16.50 -53.03 12.17
CA ALA A 81 -17.36 -52.23 11.29
C ALA A 81 -17.97 -50.99 11.97
N ARG A 82 -18.34 -51.10 13.26
CA ARG A 82 -18.85 -49.95 14.03
C ARG A 82 -17.73 -48.95 14.39
N SER A 83 -16.56 -49.45 14.78
CA SER A 83 -15.37 -48.64 15.08
C SER A 83 -14.98 -47.84 13.84
N ASN A 84 -14.58 -48.51 12.76
CA ASN A 84 -14.18 -47.90 11.49
C ASN A 84 -15.26 -46.97 10.90
N PHE A 85 -16.56 -47.23 11.12
CA PHE A 85 -17.62 -46.29 10.74
C PHE A 85 -17.58 -45.01 11.60
N SER A 86 -17.54 -45.14 12.93
CA SER A 86 -17.47 -43.97 13.83
C SER A 86 -16.18 -43.17 13.65
N GLU A 87 -15.06 -43.86 13.43
CA GLU A 87 -13.74 -43.27 13.18
C GLU A 87 -13.72 -42.54 11.85
N LYS A 88 -14.26 -43.15 10.78
CA LYS A 88 -14.42 -42.48 9.48
C LYS A 88 -15.33 -41.25 9.57
N VAL A 89 -16.44 -41.31 10.32
CA VAL A 89 -17.33 -40.14 10.50
C VAL A 89 -16.62 -39.03 11.29
N VAL A 90 -15.83 -39.36 12.32
CA VAL A 90 -15.02 -38.39 13.05
C VAL A 90 -13.95 -37.77 12.14
N ILE A 91 -13.26 -38.57 11.33
CA ILE A 91 -12.27 -38.08 10.35
C ILE A 91 -12.92 -37.19 9.29
N GLU A 92 -14.07 -37.58 8.71
CA GLU A 92 -14.78 -36.79 7.70
C GLU A 92 -15.34 -35.47 8.26
N LEU A 93 -15.76 -35.46 9.53
CA LEU A 93 -16.14 -34.23 10.24
C LEU A 93 -14.92 -33.33 10.54
N TYR A 94 -13.77 -33.93 10.86
CA TYR A 94 -12.53 -33.23 11.13
C TYR A 94 -11.88 -32.63 9.88
N GLU A 95 -11.82 -33.36 8.76
CA GLU A 95 -11.38 -32.84 7.46
C GLU A 95 -12.17 -31.57 7.10
N LYS A 96 -13.50 -31.60 7.29
CA LYS A 96 -14.39 -30.45 7.07
C LYS A 96 -14.29 -29.35 8.14
N LEU A 97 -13.55 -29.54 9.23
CA LEU A 97 -13.39 -28.58 10.32
C LEU A 97 -11.96 -27.99 10.39
N ILE A 98 -10.95 -28.70 9.90
CA ILE A 98 -9.57 -28.19 9.78
C ILE A 98 -9.37 -27.35 8.51
N GLU A 99 -10.14 -27.60 7.44
CA GLU A 99 -10.16 -26.72 6.26
C GLU A 99 -10.86 -25.37 6.51
N GLN A 100 -11.63 -25.22 7.60
CA GLN A 100 -12.35 -23.99 7.90
C GLN A 100 -11.48 -23.00 8.70
N PRO A 101 -11.39 -21.73 8.28
CA PRO A 101 -10.68 -20.70 9.05
C PRO A 101 -11.45 -20.31 10.31
N ASP A 102 -10.74 -19.87 11.35
CA ASP A 102 -11.35 -19.42 12.61
C ASP A 102 -12.38 -18.28 12.39
N PRO A 103 -13.68 -18.50 12.66
CA PRO A 103 -14.72 -17.50 12.45
C PRO A 103 -14.57 -16.28 13.36
N THR A 104 -13.78 -16.37 14.44
CA THR A 104 -13.53 -15.29 15.41
C THR A 104 -13.02 -14.02 14.72
N GLY A 105 -12.13 -14.14 13.74
CA GLY A 105 -11.60 -12.97 13.00
C GLY A 105 -12.68 -12.28 12.17
N ILE A 106 -13.49 -13.07 11.45
CA ILE A 106 -14.55 -12.58 10.56
C ILE A 106 -15.66 -11.91 11.38
N ILE A 107 -16.12 -12.56 12.46
CA ILE A 107 -17.13 -12.02 13.37
C ILE A 107 -16.63 -10.71 14.01
N GLN A 108 -15.34 -10.61 14.37
CA GLN A 108 -14.80 -9.37 14.91
C GLN A 108 -14.75 -8.25 13.86
N SER A 109 -14.36 -8.52 12.61
CA SER A 109 -14.47 -7.51 11.54
C SER A 109 -15.91 -7.06 11.28
N MET A 110 -16.89 -7.98 11.33
CA MET A 110 -18.31 -7.64 11.20
C MET A 110 -18.80 -6.76 12.36
N ILE A 111 -18.32 -6.98 13.59
CA ILE A 111 -18.61 -6.13 14.75
C ILE A 111 -18.01 -4.73 14.58
N ASP A 112 -16.77 -4.63 14.11
CA ASP A 112 -16.09 -3.35 13.87
C ASP A 112 -16.67 -2.58 12.67
N GLU A 113 -17.33 -3.27 11.74
CA GLU A 113 -18.09 -2.68 10.62
C GLU A 113 -19.49 -2.22 11.08
N LEU A 114 -20.23 -3.07 11.79
CA LEU A 114 -21.54 -2.73 12.35
C LEU A 114 -21.45 -1.55 13.33
N ARG A 115 -20.36 -1.43 14.09
CA ARG A 115 -20.09 -0.27 14.98
C ARG A 115 -19.86 1.05 14.21
N LYS A 116 -19.36 1.00 12.98
CA LYS A 116 -19.25 2.19 12.10
C LYS A 116 -20.61 2.53 11.49
N GLU A 117 -21.40 1.52 11.13
CA GLU A 117 -22.76 1.70 10.61
C GLU A 117 -23.71 2.26 11.68
N ASP A 118 -23.69 1.73 12.91
CA ASP A 118 -24.41 2.33 14.06
C ASP A 118 -23.96 3.78 14.32
N GLY A 119 -22.67 4.09 14.10
CA GLY A 119 -22.14 5.45 14.15
C GLY A 119 -22.78 6.37 13.11
N SER A 120 -22.65 6.04 11.82
CA SER A 120 -23.20 6.86 10.73
C SER A 120 -24.72 6.93 10.74
N VAL A 121 -25.41 5.88 11.18
CA VAL A 121 -26.87 5.89 11.39
C VAL A 121 -27.28 6.86 12.50
N ASN A 122 -26.46 7.05 13.54
CA ASN A 122 -26.74 8.03 14.58
C ASN A 122 -26.37 9.47 14.15
N GLU A 123 -25.33 9.66 13.35
CA GLU A 123 -25.03 10.94 12.70
C GLU A 123 -26.15 11.35 11.73
N LEU A 124 -26.64 10.43 10.90
CA LEU A 124 -27.76 10.65 9.98
C LEU A 124 -29.08 10.93 10.72
N LYS A 125 -29.33 10.31 11.89
CA LYS A 125 -30.47 10.67 12.76
C LYS A 125 -30.34 12.10 13.28
N ALA A 126 -29.17 12.47 13.82
CA ALA A 126 -28.92 13.80 14.36
C ALA A 126 -29.05 14.88 13.26
N GLU A 127 -28.55 14.61 12.05
CA GLU A 127 -28.72 15.51 10.91
C GLU A 127 -30.18 15.58 10.43
N ASN A 128 -30.91 14.46 10.40
CA ASN A 128 -32.34 14.46 10.06
C ASN A 128 -33.18 15.21 11.13
N GLU A 129 -32.85 15.09 12.41
CA GLU A 129 -33.46 15.86 13.49
C GLU A 129 -33.11 17.36 13.37
N ARG A 130 -31.86 17.70 13.03
CA ARG A 130 -31.42 19.09 12.74
C ARG A 130 -32.15 19.67 11.54
N LEU A 131 -32.29 18.92 10.45
CA LEU A 131 -33.03 19.32 9.24
C LEU A 131 -34.52 19.47 9.54
N SER A 132 -35.13 18.56 10.31
CA SER A 132 -36.51 18.67 10.78
C SER A 132 -36.71 19.94 11.63
N ALA A 133 -35.77 20.26 12.52
CA ALA A 133 -35.76 21.49 13.32
C ALA A 133 -35.48 22.77 12.51
N ILE A 134 -34.90 22.66 11.31
CA ILE A 134 -34.78 23.77 10.35
C ILE A 134 -36.07 23.91 9.54
N VAL A 135 -36.70 22.79 9.13
CA VAL A 135 -37.98 22.79 8.42
C VAL A 135 -39.11 23.33 9.31
N SER A 136 -39.14 23.00 10.60
CA SER A 136 -40.13 23.59 11.53
C SER A 136 -39.93 25.10 11.69
N LYS A 137 -38.70 25.58 11.80
CA LYS A 137 -38.38 27.03 11.75
C LYS A 137 -38.70 27.66 10.38
N SER A 138 -38.70 26.89 9.30
CA SER A 138 -39.16 27.37 7.99
C SER A 138 -40.69 27.49 7.92
N ALA A 139 -41.46 26.77 8.74
CA ALA A 139 -42.90 26.99 8.86
C ALA A 139 -43.21 28.35 9.52
N ASP A 140 -42.33 28.87 10.36
CA ASP A 140 -42.44 30.24 10.88
C ASP A 140 -42.34 31.30 9.76
N TYR A 141 -41.72 31.00 8.61
CA TYR A 141 -41.66 31.90 7.45
C TYR A 141 -43.06 32.26 6.92
N ASP A 142 -44.00 31.31 6.91
CA ASP A 142 -45.39 31.61 6.52
C ASP A 142 -46.13 32.47 7.57
N SER A 143 -45.72 32.41 8.85
CA SER A 143 -46.22 33.32 9.88
C SER A 143 -45.65 34.74 9.71
N VAL A 144 -44.36 34.85 9.40
CA VAL A 144 -43.66 36.12 9.11
C VAL A 144 -44.24 36.74 7.84
N LYS A 145 -44.46 35.96 6.78
CA LYS A 145 -45.05 36.40 5.51
C LYS A 145 -46.48 36.92 5.68
N LYS A 146 -47.32 36.26 6.50
CA LYS A 146 -48.64 36.78 6.87
C LYS A 146 -48.54 38.09 7.63
N ARG A 147 -47.67 38.17 8.66
CA ARG A 147 -47.46 39.38 9.44
C ARG A 147 -46.93 40.56 8.61
N LEU A 148 -46.08 40.29 7.62
CA LEU A 148 -45.57 41.27 6.68
C LEU A 148 -46.70 41.78 5.75
N PHE A 149 -47.49 40.88 5.17
CA PHE A 149 -48.68 41.25 4.38
C PHE A 149 -49.72 42.05 5.18
N ASP A 150 -49.97 41.67 6.45
CA ASP A 150 -50.87 42.42 7.33
C ASP A 150 -50.31 43.82 7.66
N LEU A 151 -48.99 43.95 7.84
CA LEU A 151 -48.31 45.24 8.03
C LEU A 151 -48.41 46.11 6.76
N GLU A 152 -48.09 45.58 5.58
CA GLU A 152 -48.24 46.26 4.29
C GLU A 152 -49.69 46.71 4.04
N GLN A 153 -50.66 45.84 4.33
CA GLN A 153 -52.07 46.19 4.21
C GLN A 153 -52.48 47.27 5.23
N SER A 154 -51.91 47.26 6.44
CA SER A 154 -52.16 48.29 7.45
C SER A 154 -51.53 49.64 7.11
N SER A 155 -50.33 49.65 6.52
CA SER A 155 -49.65 50.87 6.08
C SER A 155 -50.35 51.47 4.86
N ALA A 156 -50.73 50.65 3.86
CA ALA A 156 -51.53 51.08 2.72
C ALA A 156 -52.89 51.67 3.14
N LYS A 157 -53.60 51.01 4.08
CA LYS A 157 -54.85 51.55 4.68
C LYS A 157 -54.62 52.87 5.42
N THR A 158 -53.47 53.06 6.06
CA THR A 158 -53.13 54.28 6.80
C THR A 158 -52.74 55.42 5.85
N LEU A 159 -51.98 55.12 4.79
CA LEU A 159 -51.62 56.06 3.73
C LEU A 159 -52.87 56.52 2.97
N SER A 160 -53.76 55.60 2.59
CA SER A 160 -55.06 55.92 1.99
C SER A 160 -55.90 56.85 2.87
N LYS A 161 -56.01 56.58 4.18
CA LYS A 161 -56.68 57.49 5.12
C LYS A 161 -56.02 58.86 5.20
N ARG A 162 -54.67 58.93 5.19
CA ARG A 162 -53.92 60.20 5.21
C ARG A 162 -54.10 61.00 3.91
N LEU A 163 -54.18 60.32 2.77
CA LEU A 163 -54.47 60.92 1.47
C LEU A 163 -55.88 61.53 1.45
N VAL A 164 -56.91 60.75 1.80
CA VAL A 164 -58.31 61.24 1.89
C VAL A 164 -58.46 62.38 2.92
N ALA A 165 -57.71 62.34 4.02
CA ALA A 165 -57.68 63.45 4.98
C ALA A 165 -57.05 64.73 4.39
N LYS A 166 -55.98 64.60 3.60
CA LYS A 166 -55.33 65.73 2.91
C LYS A 166 -56.17 66.26 1.74
N GLU A 167 -56.81 65.38 0.99
CA GLU A 167 -57.81 65.74 -0.02
C GLU A 167 -58.93 66.57 0.61
N LYS A 168 -59.52 66.12 1.73
CA LYS A 168 -60.54 66.87 2.46
C LYS A 168 -60.04 68.20 3.04
N GLU A 169 -58.79 68.27 3.50
CA GLU A 169 -58.17 69.53 3.93
C GLU A 169 -58.07 70.52 2.76
N ILE A 170 -57.70 70.02 1.57
CA ILE A 170 -57.59 70.81 0.34
C ILE A 170 -58.96 71.24 -0.16
N THR A 171 -59.97 70.37 -0.21
CA THR A 171 -61.33 70.77 -0.61
C THR A 171 -61.93 71.79 0.37
N SER A 172 -61.74 71.61 1.68
CA SER A 172 -62.18 72.59 2.68
C SER A 172 -61.52 73.96 2.49
N LYS A 173 -60.23 74.00 2.13
CA LYS A 173 -59.51 75.24 1.79
C LYS A 173 -59.99 75.87 0.48
N TRP A 174 -60.45 75.07 -0.49
CA TRP A 174 -61.07 75.59 -1.71
C TRP A 174 -62.49 76.13 -1.46
N GLU A 175 -63.34 75.41 -0.72
CA GLU A 175 -64.66 75.89 -0.28
C GLU A 175 -64.57 77.20 0.52
N GLU A 176 -63.59 77.32 1.42
CA GLU A 176 -63.37 78.54 2.20
C GLU A 176 -62.91 79.71 1.31
N LYS A 177 -61.99 79.46 0.36
CA LYS A 177 -61.62 80.45 -0.65
C LYS A 177 -62.82 80.85 -1.51
N GLU A 178 -63.63 79.92 -1.97
CA GLU A 178 -64.83 80.18 -2.78
C GLU A 178 -65.86 81.03 -2.01
N ARG A 179 -66.12 80.70 -0.73
CA ARG A 179 -66.97 81.53 0.15
C ARG A 179 -66.40 82.94 0.36
N ASN A 180 -65.09 83.08 0.50
CA ASN A 180 -64.43 84.38 0.64
C ASN A 180 -64.48 85.20 -0.67
N TRP A 181 -64.28 84.57 -1.84
CA TRP A 181 -64.44 85.23 -3.14
C TRP A 181 -65.88 85.68 -3.38
N ASN A 182 -66.86 84.82 -3.14
CA ASN A 182 -68.29 85.13 -3.27
C ASN A 182 -68.71 86.23 -2.27
N SER A 183 -68.22 86.20 -1.03
CA SER A 183 -68.46 87.27 -0.05
C SER A 183 -67.83 88.60 -0.49
N ARG A 184 -66.63 88.57 -1.10
CA ARG A 184 -65.98 89.77 -1.65
C ARG A 184 -66.69 90.30 -2.88
N GLU A 185 -67.21 89.43 -3.74
CA GLU A 185 -68.04 89.78 -4.90
C GLU A 185 -69.35 90.44 -4.44
N GLN A 186 -70.07 89.84 -3.48
CA GLN A 186 -71.27 90.45 -2.88
C GLN A 186 -70.99 91.81 -2.24
N GLU A 187 -69.83 91.98 -1.58
CA GLU A 187 -69.44 93.27 -1.01
C GLU A 187 -69.07 94.29 -2.10
N LEU A 188 -68.40 93.88 -3.18
CA LEU A 188 -68.16 94.75 -4.34
C LEU A 188 -69.47 95.14 -5.06
N LEU A 189 -70.43 94.23 -5.15
CA LEU A 189 -71.77 94.50 -5.68
C LEU A 189 -72.53 95.50 -4.81
N LYS A 190 -72.51 95.35 -3.47
CA LYS A 190 -73.06 96.35 -2.53
C LYS A 190 -72.34 97.69 -2.64
N GLN A 191 -71.03 97.71 -2.80
CA GLN A 191 -70.25 98.95 -2.97
C GLN A 191 -70.63 99.63 -4.31
N LEU A 192 -70.82 98.87 -5.38
CA LEU A 192 -71.29 99.39 -6.67
C LEU A 192 -72.75 99.89 -6.60
N GLU A 193 -73.63 99.18 -5.89
CA GLU A 193 -75.02 99.62 -5.63
C GLU A 193 -75.05 100.89 -4.77
N ASN A 194 -74.24 100.97 -3.71
CA ASN A 194 -74.09 102.16 -2.89
C ASN A 194 -73.55 103.34 -3.70
N MET A 195 -72.51 103.14 -4.52
CA MET A 195 -71.96 104.18 -5.41
C MET A 195 -72.97 104.63 -6.47
N LYS A 196 -73.81 103.72 -6.98
CA LYS A 196 -74.92 104.03 -7.89
C LYS A 196 -76.01 104.84 -7.17
N ASN A 197 -76.34 104.49 -5.93
CA ASN A 197 -77.31 105.20 -5.11
C ASN A 197 -76.79 106.58 -4.68
N THR A 198 -75.50 106.73 -4.35
CA THR A 198 -74.90 108.05 -4.10
C THR A 198 -74.81 108.87 -5.38
N ASN A 199 -74.52 108.26 -6.54
CA ASN A 199 -74.55 108.98 -7.82
C ASN A 199 -75.98 109.45 -8.16
N ALA A 200 -77.01 108.63 -8.00
CA ALA A 200 -78.40 109.06 -8.18
C ALA A 200 -78.81 110.15 -7.16
N ALA A 201 -78.31 110.07 -5.92
CA ALA A 201 -78.51 111.12 -4.92
C ALA A 201 -77.70 112.40 -5.23
N LEU A 202 -76.55 112.30 -5.90
CA LEU A 202 -75.74 113.41 -6.36
C LEU A 202 -76.32 114.05 -7.63
N GLU A 203 -76.85 113.29 -8.57
CA GLU A 203 -77.63 113.78 -9.70
C GLU A 203 -78.86 114.56 -9.20
N LYS A 204 -79.59 113.99 -8.21
CA LYS A 204 -80.69 114.68 -7.54
C LYS A 204 -80.21 115.93 -6.79
N LYS A 205 -79.07 115.87 -6.09
CA LYS A 205 -78.48 117.01 -5.40
C LYS A 205 -78.01 118.11 -6.36
N ILE A 206 -77.44 117.77 -7.51
CA ILE A 206 -77.06 118.71 -8.57
C ILE A 206 -78.32 119.31 -9.22
N GLY A 207 -79.40 118.53 -9.35
CA GLY A 207 -80.72 119.04 -9.69
C GLY A 207 -81.25 120.08 -8.69
N THR A 208 -81.10 119.84 -7.38
CA THR A 208 -81.46 120.83 -6.36
C THR A 208 -80.43 121.95 -6.19
N GLN A 209 -79.15 121.72 -6.47
CA GLN A 209 -78.10 122.73 -6.35
C GLN A 209 -78.15 123.70 -7.52
N ARG A 210 -78.46 123.26 -8.75
CA ARG A 210 -78.91 124.15 -9.84
C ARG A 210 -80.22 124.90 -9.54
N SER A 211 -80.89 124.58 -8.43
CA SER A 211 -82.07 125.29 -7.91
C SER A 211 -81.77 126.07 -6.61
N LEU A 212 -80.51 126.11 -6.16
CA LEU A 212 -80.02 126.79 -4.94
C LEU A 212 -78.76 127.66 -5.21
N GLU A 213 -78.04 127.42 -6.30
CA GLU A 213 -76.96 128.22 -6.92
C GLU A 213 -77.50 129.56 -7.50
N ASN A 214 -78.58 130.04 -6.89
CA ASN A 214 -79.28 131.29 -7.12
C ASN A 214 -79.16 132.21 -5.86
N GLU A 215 -78.67 131.68 -4.72
CA GLU A 215 -78.54 132.41 -3.44
C GLU A 215 -77.30 131.99 -2.59
N GLY A 216 -76.23 132.81 -2.61
CA GLY A 216 -75.37 133.07 -1.43
C GLY A 216 -74.00 132.36 -1.27
N ASP A 217 -72.92 133.15 -1.30
CA ASP A 217 -71.58 132.88 -0.69
C ASP A 217 -71.54 133.35 0.78
N ASP A 218 -70.54 132.92 1.58
CA ASP A 218 -69.41 133.78 2.05
C ASP A 218 -68.35 133.00 2.90
N ASP A 219 -67.14 133.57 3.03
CA ASP A 219 -65.94 133.04 3.74
C ASP A 219 -65.63 133.79 5.07
N ASP A 220 -64.93 133.16 6.03
CA ASP A 220 -63.85 133.80 6.86
C ASP A 220 -63.05 132.79 7.74
N ILE A 221 -61.97 133.29 8.39
CA ILE A 221 -61.15 132.78 9.52
C ILE A 221 -59.70 132.39 9.16
N VAL A 222 -58.74 133.28 9.47
CA VAL A 222 -57.29 132.98 9.56
C VAL A 222 -56.60 133.75 10.71
N PHE A 223 -56.34 133.13 11.87
CA PHE A 223 -55.40 133.68 12.88
C PHE A 223 -54.80 132.68 13.91
N ILE A 224 -54.90 131.35 13.71
CA ILE A 224 -54.55 130.34 14.74
C ILE A 224 -53.46 129.36 14.26
N ASP A 225 -52.40 129.87 13.62
CA ASP A 225 -51.40 129.01 12.95
C ASP A 225 -50.11 128.80 13.77
N GLY A 226 -49.50 129.88 14.28
CA GLY A 226 -48.11 129.84 14.78
C GLY A 226 -47.84 128.89 15.97
N ALA A 227 -48.80 128.71 16.88
CA ALA A 227 -48.65 127.79 18.01
C ALA A 227 -48.91 126.32 17.63
N ASN A 228 -49.79 126.10 16.65
CA ASN A 228 -50.08 124.76 16.11
C ASN A 228 -48.89 124.29 15.25
N SER A 229 -48.33 125.19 14.42
CA SER A 229 -47.17 124.94 13.56
C SER A 229 -46.02 124.24 14.30
N ALA A 230 -45.58 124.78 15.44
CA ALA A 230 -44.48 124.20 16.23
C ALA A 230 -44.81 122.82 16.84
N GLN A 231 -46.08 122.57 17.20
CA GLN A 231 -46.50 121.24 17.64
C GLN A 231 -46.61 120.25 16.47
N THR A 232 -47.07 120.69 15.31
CA THR A 232 -47.11 119.86 14.09
C THR A 232 -45.71 119.53 13.58
N GLU A 233 -44.72 120.41 13.74
CA GLU A 233 -43.34 120.13 13.36
C GLU A 233 -42.69 119.08 14.28
N LEU A 234 -42.91 119.17 15.60
CA LEU A 234 -42.44 118.15 16.54
C LEU A 234 -43.14 116.80 16.32
N LEU A 235 -44.45 116.79 16.08
CA LEU A 235 -45.21 115.59 15.70
C LEU A 235 -44.73 115.03 14.35
N SER A 236 -44.32 115.88 13.40
CA SER A 236 -43.73 115.45 12.13
C SER A 236 -42.38 114.77 12.35
N GLN A 237 -41.54 115.28 13.25
CA GLN A 237 -40.25 114.65 13.59
C GLN A 237 -40.43 113.32 14.32
N GLU A 238 -41.39 113.21 15.25
CA GLU A 238 -41.73 111.91 15.87
C GLU A 238 -42.33 110.92 14.86
N LEU A 239 -43.17 111.39 13.93
CA LEU A 239 -43.73 110.57 12.85
C LEU A 239 -42.65 110.08 11.88
N GLU A 240 -41.71 110.94 11.48
CA GLU A 240 -40.59 110.59 10.59
C GLU A 240 -39.63 109.61 11.27
N ALA A 241 -39.29 109.82 12.54
CA ALA A 241 -38.52 108.87 13.34
C ALA A 241 -39.23 107.52 13.52
N ALA A 242 -40.56 107.54 13.69
CA ALA A 242 -41.38 106.32 13.73
C ALA A 242 -41.40 105.61 12.36
N GLN A 243 -41.53 106.34 11.26
CA GLN A 243 -41.51 105.80 9.89
C GLN A 243 -40.15 105.16 9.54
N VAL A 244 -39.03 105.82 9.85
CA VAL A 244 -37.68 105.22 9.68
C VAL A 244 -37.54 103.94 10.51
N ARG A 245 -38.06 103.93 11.74
CA ARG A 245 -38.04 102.73 12.59
C ARG A 245 -38.92 101.62 12.04
N ILE A 246 -40.14 101.93 11.57
CA ILE A 246 -41.05 100.98 10.91
C ILE A 246 -40.38 100.38 9.68
N MET A 247 -39.83 101.20 8.77
CA MET A 247 -39.13 100.76 7.56
C MET A 247 -37.95 99.83 7.88
N SER A 248 -37.20 100.10 8.96
CA SER A 248 -36.11 99.21 9.42
C SER A 248 -36.61 97.86 9.98
N LEU A 249 -37.79 97.85 10.60
CA LEU A 249 -38.43 96.64 11.13
C LEU A 249 -39.15 95.85 10.03
N GLU A 250 -39.69 96.52 9.02
CA GLU A 250 -40.27 95.92 7.82
C GLU A 250 -39.17 95.25 7.00
N SER A 251 -38.08 95.97 6.67
CA SER A 251 -36.92 95.41 5.98
C SER A 251 -36.33 94.20 6.73
N ARG A 252 -36.22 94.26 8.06
CA ARG A 252 -35.73 93.13 8.87
C ARG A 252 -36.73 91.98 8.96
N ASN A 253 -38.04 92.24 8.92
CA ASN A 253 -39.05 91.19 8.79
C ASN A 253 -39.05 90.58 7.39
N GLU A 254 -38.77 91.34 6.34
CA GLU A 254 -38.66 90.85 4.97
C GLU A 254 -37.42 89.96 4.81
N GLU A 255 -36.26 90.39 5.34
CA GLU A 255 -35.03 89.59 5.44
C GLU A 255 -35.26 88.28 6.22
N LEU A 256 -35.87 88.36 7.41
CA LEU A 256 -36.22 87.18 8.21
C LEU A 256 -37.27 86.30 7.52
N ASN A 257 -38.25 86.85 6.81
CA ASN A 257 -39.21 86.06 6.03
C ASN A 257 -38.57 85.41 4.81
N ALA A 258 -37.59 86.03 4.17
CA ALA A 258 -36.82 85.43 3.08
C ALA A 258 -35.93 84.28 3.60
N GLU A 259 -35.29 84.44 4.76
CA GLU A 259 -34.49 83.37 5.37
C GLU A 259 -35.37 82.24 5.96
N VAL A 260 -36.55 82.57 6.50
CA VAL A 260 -37.58 81.59 6.89
C VAL A 260 -38.20 80.90 5.67
N ALA A 261 -38.39 81.58 4.54
CA ALA A 261 -38.86 80.97 3.30
C ALA A 261 -37.80 80.06 2.69
N LYS A 262 -36.52 80.44 2.76
CA LYS A 262 -35.37 79.64 2.30
C LYS A 262 -35.12 78.41 3.18
N SER A 263 -35.30 78.51 4.49
CA SER A 263 -35.17 77.38 5.43
C SER A 263 -36.41 76.49 5.52
N LYS A 264 -37.59 77.01 5.16
CA LYS A 264 -38.80 76.24 4.81
C LYS A 264 -38.89 75.90 3.32
N ASN A 265 -37.80 76.07 2.56
CA ASN A 265 -37.76 75.62 1.17
C ASN A 265 -37.48 74.12 1.18
N ASP A 266 -38.43 73.36 1.74
CA ASP A 266 -38.37 71.91 1.89
C ASP A 266 -38.03 71.27 0.53
N GLU A 267 -38.50 71.86 -0.58
CA GLU A 267 -38.14 71.51 -1.96
C GLU A 267 -36.62 71.42 -2.25
N GLN A 268 -35.77 72.25 -1.62
CA GLN A 268 -34.31 72.13 -1.78
C GLN A 268 -33.73 70.98 -0.96
N HIS A 269 -34.22 70.75 0.26
CA HIS A 269 -33.77 69.62 1.08
C HIS A 269 -34.32 68.28 0.56
N ASP A 270 -35.55 68.24 0.06
CA ASP A 270 -36.16 67.09 -0.60
C ASP A 270 -35.46 66.79 -1.94
N SER A 271 -35.04 67.81 -2.70
CA SER A 271 -34.21 67.61 -3.91
C SER A 271 -32.83 67.03 -3.58
N GLU A 272 -32.15 67.56 -2.55
CA GLU A 272 -30.90 66.98 -2.05
C GLU A 272 -31.08 65.57 -1.45
N LEU A 273 -32.23 65.28 -0.85
CA LEU A 273 -32.57 63.97 -0.31
C LEU A 273 -32.79 62.98 -1.47
N GLN A 274 -33.55 63.39 -2.49
CA GLN A 274 -33.85 62.59 -3.67
C GLN A 274 -32.57 62.29 -4.48
N GLU A 275 -31.65 63.24 -4.68
CA GLU A 275 -30.37 62.94 -5.34
C GLU A 275 -29.57 61.88 -4.55
N LYS A 276 -29.57 61.96 -3.21
CA LYS A 276 -28.90 60.99 -2.35
C LYS A 276 -29.62 59.63 -2.36
N GLU A 277 -30.94 59.61 -2.43
CA GLU A 277 -31.76 58.39 -2.50
C GLU A 277 -31.64 57.70 -3.87
N ASP A 278 -31.67 58.44 -4.98
CA ASP A 278 -31.36 57.93 -6.32
C ASP A 278 -29.92 57.38 -6.41
N LYS A 279 -28.96 58.04 -5.76
CA LYS A 279 -27.57 57.57 -5.71
C LYS A 279 -27.39 56.33 -4.82
N LEU A 280 -28.14 56.23 -3.72
CA LEU A 280 -28.20 55.04 -2.87
C LEU A 280 -28.83 53.87 -3.64
N ASN A 281 -29.95 54.10 -4.32
CA ASN A 281 -30.59 53.14 -5.22
C ASN A 281 -29.64 52.67 -6.33
N GLN A 282 -28.83 53.56 -6.92
CA GLN A 282 -27.81 53.18 -7.91
C GLN A 282 -26.73 52.27 -7.31
N LEU A 283 -26.20 52.61 -6.12
CA LEU A 283 -25.21 51.82 -5.41
C LEU A 283 -25.75 50.46 -4.96
N GLU A 284 -26.99 50.37 -4.49
CA GLU A 284 -27.64 49.09 -4.16
C GLU A 284 -27.84 48.23 -5.40
N ASN A 285 -28.26 48.80 -6.53
CA ASN A 285 -28.38 48.10 -7.80
C ASN A 285 -27.02 47.64 -8.36
N GLU A 286 -25.94 48.41 -8.16
CA GLU A 286 -24.59 47.99 -8.52
C GLU A 286 -24.10 46.84 -7.60
N ASN A 287 -24.27 46.98 -6.29
CA ASN A 287 -23.88 45.97 -5.32
C ASN A 287 -24.64 44.64 -5.52
N ALA A 288 -25.95 44.70 -5.83
CA ALA A 288 -26.75 43.53 -6.21
C ALA A 288 -26.22 42.82 -7.47
N LYS A 289 -25.78 43.57 -8.50
CA LYS A 289 -25.13 43.02 -9.69
C LYS A 289 -23.78 42.39 -9.37
N LEU A 290 -22.94 43.05 -8.56
CA LEU A 290 -21.65 42.54 -8.13
C LEU A 290 -21.79 41.24 -7.32
N VAL A 291 -22.76 41.17 -6.41
CA VAL A 291 -23.11 39.95 -5.67
C VAL A 291 -23.56 38.85 -6.62
N ALA A 292 -24.44 39.14 -7.59
CA ALA A 292 -24.89 38.15 -8.58
C ALA A 292 -23.73 37.58 -9.42
N CYS A 293 -22.83 38.43 -9.93
CA CYS A 293 -21.65 38.02 -10.67
C CYS A 293 -20.66 37.20 -9.81
N LEU A 294 -20.43 37.60 -8.56
CA LEU A 294 -19.59 36.82 -7.62
C LEU A 294 -20.17 35.44 -7.34
N ASP A 295 -21.50 35.34 -7.22
CA ASP A 295 -22.18 34.07 -7.00
C ASP A 295 -22.22 33.18 -8.25
N GLU A 296 -22.24 33.76 -9.45
CA GLU A 296 -22.06 33.02 -10.72
C GLU A 296 -20.63 32.51 -10.87
N GLU A 297 -19.60 33.32 -10.61
CA GLU A 297 -18.21 32.87 -10.61
C GLU A 297 -17.93 31.82 -9.53
N ARG A 298 -18.53 31.94 -8.33
CA ARG A 298 -18.48 30.87 -7.31
C ARG A 298 -19.08 29.56 -7.81
N LYS A 299 -20.22 29.60 -8.53
CA LYS A 299 -20.84 28.41 -9.14
C LYS A 299 -19.99 27.85 -10.28
N SER A 300 -19.37 28.71 -11.09
CA SER A 300 -18.41 28.37 -12.14
C SER A 300 -17.17 27.66 -11.56
N ALA A 301 -16.56 28.23 -10.53
CA ALA A 301 -15.42 27.65 -9.81
C ALA A 301 -15.77 26.32 -9.14
N LYS A 302 -16.95 26.20 -8.49
CA LYS A 302 -17.41 24.94 -7.88
C LYS A 302 -17.57 23.83 -8.92
N ARG A 303 -18.21 24.11 -10.07
CA ARG A 303 -18.33 23.15 -11.18
C ARG A 303 -16.97 22.72 -11.74
N LYS A 304 -16.00 23.65 -11.84
CA LYS A 304 -14.63 23.34 -12.26
C LYS A 304 -13.93 22.41 -11.26
N LEU A 305 -14.09 22.67 -9.94
CA LEU A 305 -13.59 21.78 -8.88
C LEU A 305 -14.23 20.39 -8.94
N GLU A 306 -15.56 20.29 -9.03
CA GLU A 306 -16.29 19.01 -9.16
C GLU A 306 -15.84 18.22 -10.40
N THR A 307 -15.56 18.92 -11.51
CA THR A 307 -15.02 18.31 -12.73
C THR A 307 -13.61 17.76 -12.51
N ILE A 308 -12.71 18.56 -11.93
CA ILE A 308 -11.32 18.17 -11.63
C ILE A 308 -11.27 17.02 -10.62
N GLU A 309 -12.16 17.02 -9.61
CA GLU A 309 -12.30 15.94 -8.63
C GLU A 309 -12.78 14.64 -9.31
N SER A 310 -13.74 14.71 -10.23
CA SER A 310 -14.17 13.53 -11.01
C SER A 310 -13.03 12.95 -11.87
N GLN A 311 -12.21 13.82 -12.49
CA GLN A 311 -11.04 13.42 -13.28
C GLN A 311 -9.91 12.84 -12.41
N LEU A 312 -9.67 13.44 -11.24
CA LEU A 312 -8.70 12.92 -10.27
C LEU A 312 -9.12 11.52 -9.77
N ASN A 313 -10.41 11.31 -9.55
CA ASN A 313 -10.96 10.01 -9.16
C ASN A 313 -10.85 8.97 -10.29
N SER A 314 -11.10 9.33 -11.55
CA SER A 314 -10.91 8.40 -12.69
C SER A 314 -9.44 8.05 -12.89
N PHE A 315 -8.53 9.02 -12.89
CA PHE A 315 -7.08 8.75 -12.99
C PHE A 315 -6.54 7.97 -11.78
N THR A 316 -7.11 8.15 -10.59
CA THR A 316 -6.77 7.35 -9.40
C THR A 316 -7.22 5.89 -9.55
N LEU A 317 -8.40 5.66 -10.14
CA LEU A 317 -8.90 4.32 -10.45
C LEU A 317 -8.01 3.64 -11.51
N GLU A 318 -7.70 4.32 -12.61
CA GLU A 318 -6.81 3.84 -13.68
C GLU A 318 -5.40 3.54 -13.15
N ALA A 319 -4.84 4.42 -12.32
CA ALA A 319 -3.55 4.18 -11.68
C ALA A 319 -3.57 2.96 -10.74
N ASN A 320 -4.73 2.60 -10.18
CA ASN A 320 -4.88 1.42 -9.34
C ASN A 320 -5.14 0.14 -10.15
N THR A 321 -5.87 0.20 -11.28
CA THR A 321 -5.97 -0.94 -12.20
C THR A 321 -4.62 -1.27 -12.82
N TYR A 322 -3.85 -0.28 -13.28
CA TYR A 322 -2.49 -0.50 -13.80
C TYR A 322 -1.53 -1.07 -12.74
N LYS A 323 -1.60 -0.64 -11.48
CA LYS A 323 -0.84 -1.28 -10.39
C LYS A 323 -1.23 -2.75 -10.21
N ALA A 324 -2.53 -3.06 -10.19
CA ALA A 324 -3.02 -4.43 -10.04
C ALA A 324 -2.58 -5.31 -11.21
N GLU A 325 -2.70 -4.82 -12.46
CA GLU A 325 -2.20 -5.51 -13.66
C GLU A 325 -0.69 -5.77 -13.59
N LEU A 326 0.10 -4.76 -13.22
CA LEU A 326 1.55 -4.86 -13.07
C LEU A 326 1.94 -5.87 -11.98
N ASP A 327 1.19 -5.96 -10.88
CA ASP A 327 1.38 -7.00 -9.87
C ASP A 327 0.92 -8.39 -10.35
N THR A 328 -0.10 -8.52 -11.21
CA THR A 328 -0.39 -9.82 -11.86
C THR A 328 0.71 -10.21 -12.86
N LEU A 329 1.30 -9.25 -13.56
CA LEU A 329 2.43 -9.45 -14.47
C LEU A 329 3.70 -9.86 -13.70
N ARG A 330 3.97 -9.24 -12.55
CA ARG A 330 5.04 -9.66 -11.63
C ARG A 330 4.84 -11.08 -11.12
N ARG A 331 3.61 -11.44 -10.69
CA ARG A 331 3.29 -12.82 -10.29
C ARG A 331 3.48 -13.81 -11.43
N LYS A 332 3.00 -13.50 -12.64
CA LYS A 332 3.25 -14.32 -13.85
C LYS A 332 4.74 -14.46 -14.14
N MET A 333 5.51 -13.37 -14.13
CA MET A 333 6.96 -13.40 -14.35
C MET A 333 7.68 -14.23 -13.29
N SER A 334 7.26 -14.14 -12.02
CA SER A 334 7.78 -14.98 -10.93
C SER A 334 7.40 -16.46 -11.07
N ASN A 335 6.28 -16.79 -11.72
CA ASN A 335 5.92 -18.18 -12.04
C ASN A 335 6.72 -18.71 -13.25
N TYR A 336 7.33 -17.83 -14.05
CA TYR A 336 8.16 -18.17 -15.21
C TYR A 336 9.67 -18.06 -14.94
N SER A 337 10.12 -17.67 -13.74
CA SER A 337 11.56 -17.61 -13.40
C SER A 337 12.27 -18.94 -13.65
N ASP A 338 11.58 -20.02 -13.36
CA ASP A 338 12.14 -21.37 -13.39
C ASP A 338 12.07 -21.99 -14.80
N TYR A 339 11.50 -21.28 -15.79
CA TYR A 339 11.40 -21.77 -17.17
C TYR A 339 12.77 -21.94 -17.82
N GLU A 340 13.72 -21.03 -17.60
CA GLU A 340 15.09 -21.17 -18.10
C GLU A 340 15.78 -22.38 -17.45
N ARG A 341 15.60 -22.57 -16.15
CA ARG A 341 16.10 -23.74 -15.41
C ARG A 341 15.50 -25.05 -15.96
N ILE A 342 14.19 -25.10 -16.18
CA ILE A 342 13.50 -26.28 -16.73
C ILE A 342 13.97 -26.55 -18.16
N LYS A 343 14.20 -25.51 -18.97
CA LYS A 343 14.79 -25.60 -20.31
C LYS A 343 16.24 -26.11 -20.28
N GLU A 344 17.05 -25.69 -19.31
CA GLU A 344 18.40 -26.23 -19.11
C GLU A 344 18.38 -27.69 -18.64
N GLU A 345 17.56 -28.04 -17.66
CA GLU A 345 17.42 -29.41 -17.15
C GLU A 345 16.86 -30.36 -18.23
N LEU A 346 15.91 -29.89 -19.06
CA LEU A 346 15.39 -30.61 -20.23
C LEU A 346 16.44 -30.74 -21.35
N ASN A 347 17.24 -29.70 -21.62
CA ASN A 347 18.32 -29.77 -22.61
C ASN A 347 19.45 -30.69 -22.12
N ALA A 348 19.76 -30.69 -20.81
CA ALA A 348 20.68 -31.64 -20.20
C ALA A 348 20.15 -33.08 -20.30
N MET A 349 18.86 -33.31 -20.01
CA MET A 349 18.20 -34.60 -20.26
C MET A 349 18.31 -35.01 -21.73
N LYS A 350 17.99 -34.12 -22.68
CA LYS A 350 18.09 -34.39 -24.12
C LYS A 350 19.53 -34.73 -24.54
N LYS A 351 20.53 -34.01 -24.03
CA LYS A 351 21.96 -34.31 -24.28
C LYS A 351 22.40 -35.66 -23.70
N ILE A 352 21.88 -36.05 -22.53
CA ILE A 352 22.17 -37.33 -21.88
C ILE A 352 21.47 -38.50 -22.59
N GLU A 353 20.17 -38.36 -22.89
CA GLU A 353 19.31 -39.39 -23.48
C GLU A 353 19.68 -39.68 -24.94
N PHE A 354 19.87 -38.64 -25.75
CA PHE A 354 20.24 -38.78 -27.17
C PHE A 354 21.76 -38.81 -27.40
N GLY A 355 22.55 -38.69 -26.33
CA GLY A 355 24.00 -38.87 -26.36
C GLY A 355 24.72 -37.85 -27.24
N ALA A 356 24.39 -36.56 -27.06
CA ALA A 356 25.04 -35.45 -27.75
C ALA A 356 26.41 -35.13 -27.11
N SER A 357 27.34 -36.08 -27.22
CA SER A 357 28.76 -35.78 -27.14
C SER A 357 29.12 -34.97 -28.40
N SER A 358 29.30 -33.66 -28.25
CA SER A 358 30.00 -32.85 -29.26
C SER A 358 31.39 -33.46 -29.48
N ASP A 359 31.59 -34.12 -30.62
CA ASP A 359 32.89 -34.12 -31.26
C ASP A 359 32.90 -32.89 -32.17
N GLU A 360 33.30 -31.76 -31.59
CA GLU A 360 33.29 -30.43 -32.24
C GLU A 360 34.47 -30.32 -33.22
N ASN A 361 34.41 -31.11 -34.31
CA ASN A 361 35.35 -31.08 -35.43
C ASN A 361 34.67 -31.45 -36.76
N ASP A 362 33.74 -30.63 -37.22
CA ASP A 362 33.70 -30.27 -38.64
C ASP A 362 32.95 -28.95 -38.82
N SER A 363 33.57 -28.02 -39.54
CA SER A 363 33.05 -26.67 -39.76
C SER A 363 32.97 -26.38 -41.26
N ASP A 364 31.76 -26.39 -41.82
CA ASP A 364 31.44 -25.50 -42.94
C ASP A 364 29.92 -25.23 -43.07
N ASP A 365 29.63 -24.06 -43.62
CA ASP A 365 28.44 -23.52 -44.33
C ASP A 365 26.98 -23.94 -43.98
N GLY A 366 26.04 -23.09 -44.41
CA GLY A 366 24.69 -23.53 -44.79
C GLY A 366 23.58 -23.21 -43.78
N ASN A 367 22.81 -22.15 -44.06
CA ASN A 367 21.55 -21.88 -43.37
C ASN A 367 20.51 -22.97 -43.66
N GLU A 368 20.14 -23.78 -42.66
CA GLU A 368 18.89 -24.53 -42.66
C GLU A 368 18.39 -24.73 -41.22
N GLU A 369 17.08 -24.57 -40.98
CA GLU A 369 16.45 -24.91 -39.70
C GLU A 369 16.29 -26.43 -39.57
N GLY A 370 17.43 -27.14 -39.57
CA GLY A 370 17.51 -28.58 -39.37
C GLY A 370 17.12 -28.95 -37.94
N ASP A 371 15.81 -29.10 -37.72
CA ASP A 371 15.18 -29.45 -36.43
C ASP A 371 16.06 -30.42 -35.63
N PRO A 372 16.45 -30.09 -34.38
CA PRO A 372 17.34 -30.94 -33.59
C PRO A 372 16.80 -32.36 -33.34
N VAL A 373 15.52 -32.64 -33.61
CA VAL A 373 14.99 -34.01 -33.71
C VAL A 373 15.61 -34.76 -34.90
N VAL A 374 15.69 -34.15 -36.08
CA VAL A 374 16.24 -34.74 -37.31
C VAL A 374 17.74 -35.02 -37.17
N ALA A 375 18.50 -34.06 -36.63
CA ALA A 375 19.93 -34.26 -36.33
C ALA A 375 20.15 -35.45 -35.36
N SER A 376 19.35 -35.51 -34.29
CA SER A 376 19.35 -36.62 -33.34
C SER A 376 18.97 -37.96 -34.00
N LEU A 377 17.98 -37.97 -34.90
CA LEU A 377 17.55 -39.17 -35.61
C LEU A 377 18.65 -39.67 -36.58
N LYS A 378 19.33 -38.76 -37.27
CA LYS A 378 20.48 -39.05 -38.16
C LYS A 378 21.63 -39.69 -37.38
N HIS A 379 22.00 -39.10 -36.23
CA HIS A 379 23.04 -39.65 -35.35
C HIS A 379 22.65 -41.02 -34.75
N ALA A 380 21.41 -41.19 -34.30
CA ALA A 380 20.90 -42.46 -33.81
C ALA A 380 20.94 -43.55 -34.91
N ASN A 381 20.58 -43.22 -36.14
CA ASN A 381 20.63 -44.13 -37.29
C ASN A 381 22.08 -44.49 -37.64
N GLN A 382 23.01 -43.54 -37.67
CA GLN A 382 24.46 -43.81 -37.82
C GLN A 382 25.00 -44.70 -36.69
N LYS A 383 24.59 -44.49 -35.44
CA LYS A 383 24.99 -45.31 -34.29
C LYS A 383 24.45 -46.74 -34.39
N LEU A 384 23.21 -46.92 -34.86
CA LEU A 384 22.63 -48.22 -35.17
C LEU A 384 23.36 -48.92 -36.33
N GLN A 385 23.69 -48.20 -37.40
CA GLN A 385 24.48 -48.72 -38.52
C GLN A 385 25.88 -49.17 -38.06
N ASN A 386 26.57 -48.36 -37.26
CA ASN A 386 27.88 -48.71 -36.70
C ASN A 386 27.82 -49.93 -35.78
N ASN A 387 26.78 -50.06 -34.96
CA ASN A 387 26.56 -51.27 -34.14
C ASN A 387 26.24 -52.49 -35.02
N LEU A 388 25.43 -52.34 -36.07
CA LEU A 388 25.11 -53.40 -37.03
C LEU A 388 26.35 -53.83 -37.83
N VAL A 389 27.26 -52.92 -38.17
CA VAL A 389 28.57 -53.23 -38.76
C VAL A 389 29.43 -54.02 -37.78
N LYS A 390 29.55 -53.60 -36.50
CA LYS A 390 30.29 -54.34 -35.46
C LYS A 390 29.75 -55.76 -35.25
N VAL A 391 28.44 -55.91 -35.08
CA VAL A 391 27.80 -57.23 -34.93
C VAL A 391 28.03 -58.09 -36.18
N ASN A 392 28.04 -57.51 -37.38
CA ASN A 392 28.35 -58.25 -38.61
C ASN A 392 29.84 -58.62 -38.73
N THR A 393 30.79 -57.80 -38.28
CA THR A 393 32.22 -58.18 -38.28
C THR A 393 32.52 -59.26 -37.24
N GLU A 394 31.92 -59.18 -36.05
CA GLU A 394 31.99 -60.22 -35.02
C GLU A 394 31.35 -61.54 -35.48
N LYS A 395 30.13 -61.49 -36.02
CA LYS A 395 29.46 -62.63 -36.68
C LYS A 395 30.35 -63.25 -37.76
N ASN A 396 31.00 -62.45 -38.59
CA ASN A 396 31.90 -62.94 -39.64
C ASN A 396 33.22 -63.51 -39.08
N LYS A 397 33.71 -63.01 -37.94
CA LYS A 397 34.84 -63.61 -37.21
C LYS A 397 34.46 -64.99 -36.66
N TYR A 398 33.37 -65.08 -35.89
CA TYR A 398 32.91 -66.36 -35.33
C TYR A 398 32.52 -67.37 -36.43
N MET A 399 31.94 -66.93 -37.56
CA MET A 399 31.70 -67.81 -38.71
C MET A 399 33.00 -68.35 -39.33
N LYS A 400 34.08 -67.56 -39.39
CA LYS A 400 35.39 -68.03 -39.84
C LYS A 400 35.99 -69.04 -38.85
N GLU A 401 35.90 -68.78 -37.55
CA GLU A 401 36.37 -69.68 -36.49
C GLU A 401 35.58 -71.00 -36.47
N VAL A 402 34.26 -70.97 -36.63
CA VAL A 402 33.43 -72.18 -36.79
C VAL A 402 33.81 -72.96 -38.04
N ASN A 403 34.13 -72.29 -39.15
CA ASN A 403 34.53 -72.97 -40.39
C ASN A 403 35.95 -73.58 -40.30
N THR A 404 36.90 -72.93 -39.63
CA THR A 404 38.23 -73.53 -39.39
C THR A 404 38.15 -74.69 -38.39
N LEU A 405 37.32 -74.57 -37.34
CA LEU A 405 37.05 -75.69 -36.42
C LEU A 405 36.39 -76.88 -37.12
N LYS A 406 35.42 -76.65 -38.02
CA LYS A 406 34.85 -77.72 -38.86
C LYS A 406 35.90 -78.38 -39.74
N SER A 407 36.71 -77.60 -40.47
CA SER A 407 37.79 -78.15 -41.30
C SER A 407 38.85 -78.92 -40.49
N ASN A 408 39.15 -78.48 -39.26
CA ASN A 408 39.99 -79.22 -38.33
C ASN A 408 39.34 -80.54 -37.88
N ILE A 409 38.03 -80.56 -37.60
CA ILE A 409 37.27 -81.78 -37.30
C ILE A 409 37.25 -82.72 -38.51
N ASP A 410 37.02 -82.22 -39.72
CA ASP A 410 37.00 -83.02 -40.95
C ASP A 410 38.38 -83.64 -41.24
N THR A 411 39.47 -82.89 -41.05
CA THR A 411 40.83 -83.42 -41.20
C THR A 411 41.26 -84.34 -40.05
N LEU A 412 40.69 -84.22 -38.85
CA LEU A 412 40.85 -85.18 -37.76
C LEU A 412 40.06 -86.47 -38.04
N ASN A 413 38.81 -86.39 -38.48
CA ASN A 413 38.01 -87.53 -38.90
C ASN A 413 38.67 -88.28 -40.07
N ALA A 414 39.21 -87.57 -41.07
CA ALA A 414 39.97 -88.17 -42.16
C ALA A 414 41.33 -88.76 -41.73
N LYS A 415 41.88 -88.36 -40.58
CA LYS A 415 43.03 -89.03 -39.95
C LYS A 415 42.60 -90.25 -39.16
N ILE A 416 41.48 -90.17 -38.42
CA ILE A 416 40.89 -91.29 -37.69
C ILE A 416 40.54 -92.42 -38.67
N GLN A 417 39.82 -92.15 -39.76
CA GLN A 417 39.53 -93.15 -40.80
C GLN A 417 40.79 -93.77 -41.43
N LYS A 418 41.90 -93.00 -41.55
CA LYS A 418 43.19 -93.53 -42.02
C LYS A 418 43.89 -94.39 -40.97
N LEU A 419 43.72 -94.10 -39.68
CA LEU A 419 44.21 -94.92 -38.58
C LEU A 419 43.35 -96.17 -38.37
N GLU A 420 42.03 -96.08 -38.52
CA GLU A 420 41.09 -97.21 -38.49
C GLU A 420 41.35 -98.17 -39.65
N THR A 421 41.51 -97.67 -40.88
CA THR A 421 41.87 -98.52 -42.04
C THR A 421 43.30 -99.05 -41.98
N LEU A 422 44.24 -98.33 -41.36
CA LEU A 422 45.58 -98.85 -41.09
C LEU A 422 45.58 -99.90 -39.98
N ASN A 423 44.80 -99.71 -38.90
CA ASN A 423 44.65 -100.67 -37.82
C ASN A 423 43.94 -101.92 -38.32
N ALA A 424 42.81 -101.82 -39.02
CA ALA A 424 42.13 -102.97 -39.61
C ALA A 424 43.03 -103.72 -40.61
N LYS A 425 43.93 -103.01 -41.32
CA LYS A 425 44.96 -103.65 -42.14
C LYS A 425 46.04 -104.33 -41.27
N LEU A 426 46.53 -103.68 -40.21
CA LEU A 426 47.51 -104.26 -39.28
C LEU A 426 46.92 -105.47 -38.54
N GLU A 427 45.65 -105.45 -38.18
CA GLU A 427 44.90 -106.55 -37.59
C GLU A 427 44.77 -107.71 -38.60
N ALA A 428 44.36 -107.44 -39.85
CA ALA A 428 44.29 -108.47 -40.89
C ALA A 428 45.67 -108.95 -41.39
N ASP A 429 46.74 -108.17 -41.21
CA ASP A 429 48.12 -108.60 -41.49
C ASP A 429 48.74 -109.31 -40.27
N ILE A 430 48.30 -109.00 -39.05
CA ILE A 430 48.60 -109.77 -37.82
C ILE A 430 47.89 -111.12 -37.85
N GLU A 431 46.62 -111.20 -38.27
CA GLU A 431 45.86 -112.43 -38.45
C GLU A 431 46.60 -113.39 -39.42
N LYS A 432 47.05 -112.88 -40.57
CA LYS A 432 47.91 -113.64 -41.51
C LYS A 432 49.26 -114.00 -40.90
N VAL A 433 49.87 -113.11 -40.10
CA VAL A 433 51.13 -113.40 -39.41
C VAL A 433 50.92 -114.40 -38.28
N GLU A 434 49.74 -114.51 -37.67
CA GLU A 434 49.39 -115.50 -36.65
C GLU A 434 49.11 -116.86 -37.30
N ASP A 435 48.38 -116.91 -38.41
CA ASP A 435 48.25 -118.10 -39.27
C ASP A 435 49.63 -118.62 -39.71
N VAL A 436 50.50 -117.72 -40.21
CA VAL A 436 51.87 -118.06 -40.62
C VAL A 436 52.75 -118.42 -39.42
N THR A 437 52.64 -117.75 -38.28
CA THR A 437 53.43 -118.07 -37.07
C THR A 437 53.00 -119.40 -36.48
N ASN A 438 51.71 -119.75 -36.49
CA ASN A 438 51.22 -121.06 -36.11
C ASN A 438 51.68 -122.16 -37.09
N GLN A 439 51.94 -121.83 -38.36
CA GLN A 439 52.53 -122.76 -39.34
C GLN A 439 54.07 -122.85 -39.28
N PHE A 440 54.77 -121.81 -38.82
CA PHE A 440 56.23 -121.79 -38.72
C PHE A 440 56.78 -122.11 -37.31
N SER A 441 55.99 -121.97 -36.24
CA SER A 441 56.42 -122.24 -34.86
C SER A 441 56.79 -123.71 -34.58
N ASP A 442 56.33 -124.65 -35.42
CA ASP A 442 56.75 -126.05 -35.39
C ASP A 442 58.14 -126.29 -36.04
N THR A 443 58.75 -125.26 -36.65
CA THR A 443 60.02 -125.39 -37.39
C THR A 443 61.01 -124.26 -37.08
N GLN A 444 62.02 -124.56 -36.25
CA GLN A 444 63.17 -123.71 -35.88
C GLN A 444 62.77 -122.46 -35.05
N SER A 445 63.10 -122.31 -33.76
CA SER A 445 64.27 -122.81 -33.01
C SER A 445 65.61 -122.54 -33.71
N MET A 446 66.15 -121.32 -33.58
CA MET A 446 67.58 -121.01 -33.29
C MET A 446 67.87 -119.49 -33.24
N MET A 447 68.83 -119.11 -32.38
CA MET A 447 69.76 -117.96 -32.51
C MET A 447 69.29 -116.48 -32.34
N SER A 448 69.50 -115.96 -31.12
CA SER A 448 70.23 -114.71 -30.74
C SER A 448 70.30 -113.47 -31.67
N GLY A 449 70.15 -112.25 -31.10
CA GLY A 449 71.03 -111.12 -31.52
C GLY A 449 70.56 -109.65 -31.44
N ALA A 450 70.50 -109.07 -30.24
CA ALA A 450 70.91 -107.70 -29.86
C ALA A 450 70.96 -106.48 -30.85
N THR A 451 70.48 -105.33 -30.33
CA THR A 451 71.19 -104.02 -30.28
C THR A 451 71.03 -102.96 -31.41
N ARG A 452 71.11 -101.67 -30.97
CA ARG A 452 71.17 -100.34 -31.67
C ARG A 452 69.83 -99.68 -32.03
N GLN A 453 69.68 -98.34 -32.14
CA GLN A 453 70.29 -97.09 -31.59
C GLN A 453 70.02 -95.93 -32.60
N ILE A 454 70.38 -94.67 -32.25
CA ILE A 454 70.45 -93.47 -33.14
C ILE A 454 69.05 -92.86 -33.48
N SER A 455 68.69 -91.58 -33.30
CA SER A 455 69.34 -90.26 -33.09
C SER A 455 69.69 -89.44 -34.35
N ASN A 456 68.98 -88.33 -34.61
CA ASN A 456 69.46 -87.02 -35.14
C ASN A 456 68.25 -86.14 -35.56
N ARG A 457 68.17 -84.80 -35.50
CA ARG A 457 69.07 -83.65 -35.19
C ARG A 457 69.43 -82.73 -36.38
N HIS A 458 68.59 -81.73 -36.62
CA HIS A 458 68.93 -80.36 -37.07
C HIS A 458 67.81 -79.43 -36.53
N LYS A 459 68.00 -78.20 -36.00
CA LYS A 459 68.73 -76.98 -36.45
C LYS A 459 68.28 -76.53 -37.86
N THR A 460 68.16 -75.23 -38.19
CA THR A 460 68.64 -73.97 -37.58
C THR A 460 67.46 -72.96 -37.40
N THR A 461 67.54 -71.79 -36.73
CA THR A 461 68.61 -71.10 -35.97
C THR A 461 68.02 -70.20 -34.86
N GLU A 462 68.90 -69.64 -34.02
CA GLU A 462 68.70 -68.51 -33.10
C GLU A 462 68.49 -67.15 -33.87
N LYS A 463 68.10 -66.02 -33.23
CA LYS A 463 68.89 -65.19 -32.27
C LYS A 463 68.06 -64.57 -31.13
N LEU A 464 68.76 -64.17 -30.06
CA LEU A 464 68.21 -63.62 -28.82
C LEU A 464 68.53 -62.10 -28.63
N SER A 465 67.96 -61.54 -27.56
CA SER A 465 68.21 -60.23 -26.91
C SER A 465 69.51 -60.27 -26.03
N PRO A 466 69.81 -59.41 -25.01
CA PRO A 466 69.11 -58.21 -24.47
C PRO A 466 70.00 -57.01 -23.98
N THR A 467 69.34 -55.99 -23.40
CA THR A 467 69.76 -55.13 -22.25
C THR A 467 70.44 -53.75 -22.44
N SER A 468 69.90 -52.75 -21.71
CA SER A 468 70.47 -51.43 -21.33
C SER A 468 70.62 -50.38 -22.45
N SER A 469 70.56 -49.06 -22.21
CA SER A 469 70.35 -48.28 -20.97
C SER A 469 69.84 -46.85 -21.25
N ILE A 470 69.41 -46.14 -20.18
CA ILE A 470 69.43 -44.66 -20.01
C ILE A 470 68.43 -43.77 -20.79
N ILE A 471 67.69 -42.94 -20.02
CA ILE A 471 66.82 -41.78 -20.38
C ILE A 471 65.55 -42.12 -21.21
N GLY A 472 64.31 -41.73 -20.82
CA GLY A 472 63.85 -40.91 -19.70
C GLY A 472 62.44 -41.28 -19.19
N ILE A 473 61.94 -40.53 -18.20
CA ILE A 473 60.83 -40.83 -17.26
C ILE A 473 59.92 -39.57 -17.19
N PRO A 474 58.60 -39.60 -16.85
CA PRO A 474 57.70 -40.67 -16.36
C PRO A 474 56.49 -40.90 -17.33
N GLU A 475 55.25 -41.39 -17.06
CA GLU A 475 54.46 -42.05 -15.96
C GLU A 475 53.20 -42.72 -16.65
N GLU A 476 52.18 -43.36 -16.06
CA GLU A 476 51.81 -43.62 -14.65
C GLU A 476 51.17 -45.02 -14.38
N ARG A 477 49.95 -45.29 -14.91
CA ARG A 477 49.07 -46.44 -14.55
C ARG A 477 48.39 -47.04 -15.80
N GLU A 478 47.76 -48.22 -15.78
CA GLU A 478 47.30 -49.05 -14.66
C GLU A 478 47.41 -50.57 -14.96
N MET A 479 47.19 -51.43 -13.96
CA MET A 479 47.39 -52.89 -14.04
C MET A 479 46.07 -53.61 -13.73
N ASP A 480 45.54 -54.39 -14.69
CA ASP A 480 44.27 -55.09 -14.51
C ASP A 480 44.33 -56.57 -14.95
N SER A 481 44.43 -57.47 -13.96
CA SER A 481 44.14 -58.91 -14.04
C SER A 481 44.44 -59.59 -12.70
N PHE A 482 43.40 -59.98 -11.93
CA PHE A 482 43.27 -61.33 -11.36
C PHE A 482 41.98 -61.53 -10.53
N SER A 483 41.39 -62.72 -10.67
CA SER A 483 40.50 -63.41 -9.71
C SER A 483 39.22 -62.73 -9.20
N GLY A 484 38.11 -63.01 -9.90
CA GLY A 484 37.05 -63.88 -9.36
C GLY A 484 36.51 -63.71 -7.92
N ASN A 485 35.22 -63.36 -7.88
CA ASN A 485 34.20 -63.71 -6.87
C ASN A 485 34.08 -62.94 -5.54
N LEU A 486 32.81 -62.68 -5.19
CA LEU A 486 32.22 -62.17 -3.94
C LEU A 486 32.33 -60.66 -3.60
N ASN A 487 31.20 -60.18 -3.06
CA ASN A 487 30.92 -58.95 -2.29
C ASN A 487 30.70 -57.63 -3.06
N ASN A 488 29.60 -56.97 -2.67
CA ASN A 488 28.83 -56.02 -3.49
C ASN A 488 28.94 -54.58 -2.95
N SER A 489 30.17 -54.05 -2.85
CA SER A 489 30.45 -52.84 -2.05
C SER A 489 31.35 -51.77 -2.72
N SER A 490 31.57 -51.84 -4.03
CA SER A 490 32.59 -51.03 -4.74
C SER A 490 32.07 -49.78 -5.49
N SER A 491 30.80 -49.39 -5.34
CA SER A 491 30.22 -48.24 -6.05
C SER A 491 30.26 -46.89 -5.30
N ILE A 492 30.55 -46.88 -3.99
CA ILE A 492 30.35 -45.68 -3.16
C ILE A 492 31.41 -44.59 -3.41
N LEU A 493 32.67 -44.96 -3.67
CA LEU A 493 33.75 -44.01 -3.97
C LEU A 493 33.51 -43.15 -5.22
N PRO A 494 33.18 -43.71 -6.41
CA PRO A 494 32.86 -42.90 -7.59
C PRO A 494 31.56 -42.10 -7.47
N ILE A 495 30.67 -42.44 -6.51
CA ILE A 495 29.52 -41.60 -6.16
C ILE A 495 29.97 -40.42 -5.28
N VAL A 496 30.80 -40.67 -4.25
CA VAL A 496 31.32 -39.63 -3.35
C VAL A 496 32.23 -38.63 -4.07
N THR A 497 33.04 -39.05 -5.04
CA THR A 497 33.81 -38.10 -5.87
C THR A 497 32.90 -37.23 -6.72
N LYS A 498 31.91 -37.81 -7.42
CA LYS A 498 30.90 -37.05 -8.17
C LYS A 498 30.09 -36.09 -7.28
N GLN A 499 29.75 -36.50 -6.06
CA GLN A 499 29.10 -35.61 -5.08
C GLN A 499 30.03 -34.47 -4.66
N ARG A 500 31.28 -34.77 -4.26
CA ARG A 500 32.31 -33.77 -3.91
C ARG A 500 32.51 -32.74 -5.02
N ASP A 501 32.61 -33.20 -6.26
CA ASP A 501 32.89 -32.33 -7.40
C ASP A 501 31.65 -31.54 -7.85
N ARG A 502 30.42 -32.08 -7.67
CA ARG A 502 29.17 -31.31 -7.74
C ARG A 502 29.07 -30.26 -6.63
N PHE A 503 29.51 -30.56 -5.39
CA PHE A 503 29.58 -29.59 -4.30
C PHE A 503 30.61 -28.49 -4.60
N ARG A 504 31.78 -28.82 -5.15
CA ARG A 504 32.78 -27.83 -5.60
C ARG A 504 32.23 -26.93 -6.72
N ALA A 505 31.56 -27.51 -7.72
CA ALA A 505 30.92 -26.75 -8.78
C ALA A 505 29.88 -25.78 -8.21
N LYS A 506 28.98 -26.25 -7.32
CA LYS A 506 27.99 -25.40 -6.65
C LYS A 506 28.65 -24.34 -5.75
N ASN A 507 29.78 -24.62 -5.09
CA ASN A 507 30.48 -23.62 -4.28
C ASN A 507 31.10 -22.53 -5.14
N LEU A 508 31.70 -22.89 -6.28
CA LEU A 508 32.25 -21.95 -7.26
C LEU A 508 31.14 -21.11 -7.92
N GLU A 509 29.99 -21.73 -8.23
CA GLU A 509 28.77 -21.04 -8.69
C GLU A 509 28.26 -20.03 -7.65
N LEU A 510 28.13 -20.44 -6.38
CA LEU A 510 27.73 -19.56 -5.27
C LEU A 510 28.75 -18.43 -5.03
N GLU A 511 30.05 -18.70 -5.13
CA GLU A 511 31.09 -17.67 -5.08
C GLU A 511 30.99 -16.69 -6.26
N SER A 512 30.60 -17.16 -7.45
CA SER A 512 30.39 -16.33 -8.63
C SER A 512 29.14 -15.45 -8.47
N GLN A 513 28.03 -16.02 -8.03
CA GLN A 513 26.80 -15.29 -7.68
C GLN A 513 27.07 -14.25 -6.58
N LEU A 514 27.82 -14.61 -5.54
CA LEU A 514 28.22 -13.70 -4.45
C LEU A 514 29.14 -12.58 -4.95
N LYS A 515 30.04 -12.85 -5.91
CA LYS A 515 30.85 -11.80 -6.58
C LYS A 515 29.96 -10.87 -7.41
N SER A 516 29.00 -11.41 -8.17
CA SER A 516 28.04 -10.64 -8.97
C SER A 516 27.16 -9.72 -8.11
N VAL A 517 26.53 -10.26 -7.06
CA VAL A 517 25.71 -9.48 -6.11
C VAL A 517 26.53 -8.42 -5.38
N ASN A 518 27.82 -8.67 -5.08
CA ASN A 518 28.70 -7.63 -4.54
C ASN A 518 29.03 -6.53 -5.58
N GLN A 519 29.25 -6.88 -6.85
CA GLN A 519 29.44 -5.89 -7.92
C GLN A 519 28.18 -5.04 -8.14
N GLU A 520 27.00 -5.66 -8.12
CA GLU A 520 25.71 -4.95 -8.18
C GLU A 520 25.50 -4.06 -6.96
N GLN A 521 25.78 -4.54 -5.74
CA GLN A 521 25.72 -3.73 -4.52
C GLN A 521 26.69 -2.54 -4.58
N ILE A 522 27.88 -2.70 -5.17
CA ILE A 522 28.81 -1.59 -5.40
C ILE A 522 28.24 -0.60 -6.41
N LYS A 523 27.70 -1.08 -7.54
CA LYS A 523 27.07 -0.25 -8.59
C LYS A 523 25.89 0.56 -8.05
N LEU A 524 24.99 -0.07 -7.30
CA LEU A 524 23.87 0.58 -6.62
C LEU A 524 24.35 1.60 -5.58
N ARG A 525 25.40 1.28 -4.81
CA ARG A 525 26.02 2.24 -3.86
C ARG A 525 26.67 3.43 -4.56
N THR A 526 27.24 3.27 -5.76
CA THR A 526 27.72 4.42 -6.55
C THR A 526 26.57 5.24 -7.11
N GLN A 527 25.52 4.62 -7.65
CA GLN A 527 24.34 5.33 -8.16
C GLN A 527 23.59 6.08 -7.05
N VAL A 528 23.45 5.51 -5.85
CA VAL A 528 22.86 6.20 -4.69
C VAL A 528 23.71 7.40 -4.24
N LYS A 529 25.04 7.34 -4.36
CA LYS A 529 25.92 8.48 -4.09
C LYS A 529 25.81 9.56 -5.17
N GLU A 530 25.78 9.17 -6.43
CA GLU A 530 25.62 10.05 -7.59
C GLU A 530 24.29 10.82 -7.52
N LEU A 531 23.18 10.10 -7.32
CA LEU A 531 21.85 10.68 -7.09
C LEU A 531 21.80 11.57 -5.83
N LYS A 532 22.50 11.23 -4.75
CA LYS A 532 22.64 12.13 -3.59
C LYS A 532 23.37 13.43 -3.97
N THR A 533 24.49 13.35 -4.70
CA THR A 533 25.23 14.55 -5.11
C THR A 533 24.45 15.41 -6.11
N ASP A 534 23.66 14.82 -6.99
CA ASP A 534 22.81 15.58 -7.92
C ASP A 534 21.55 16.12 -7.25
N ASN A 535 20.95 15.42 -6.29
CA ASN A 535 19.91 15.99 -5.43
C ASN A 535 20.43 17.17 -4.60
N ALA A 536 21.66 17.09 -4.06
CA ALA A 536 22.29 18.21 -3.36
C ALA A 536 22.57 19.41 -4.28
N ARG A 537 22.99 19.18 -5.54
CA ARG A 537 23.14 20.23 -6.57
C ARG A 537 21.80 20.81 -7.03
N LEU A 538 20.74 20.00 -7.08
CA LEU A 538 19.39 20.47 -7.36
C LEU A 538 18.86 21.32 -6.21
N TYR A 539 19.09 20.89 -4.95
CA TYR A 539 18.79 21.68 -3.76
C TYR A 539 19.58 22.99 -3.72
N GLU A 540 20.88 22.98 -4.04
CA GLU A 540 21.69 24.20 -4.20
C GLU A 540 21.06 25.16 -5.23
N LYS A 541 20.71 24.66 -6.42
CA LYS A 541 20.05 25.47 -7.47
C LYS A 541 18.69 26.01 -7.03
N VAL A 542 17.87 25.21 -6.33
CA VAL A 542 16.58 25.64 -5.80
C VAL A 542 16.78 26.69 -4.69
N LYS A 543 17.72 26.50 -3.77
CA LYS A 543 18.06 27.46 -2.71
C LYS A 543 18.56 28.77 -3.30
N LEU A 544 19.40 28.73 -4.34
CA LEU A 544 19.86 29.90 -5.08
C LEU A 544 18.73 30.62 -5.84
N LEU A 545 17.85 29.89 -6.53
CA LEU A 545 16.69 30.48 -7.22
C LEU A 545 15.70 31.09 -6.23
N THR A 546 15.44 30.43 -5.10
CA THR A 546 14.56 30.94 -4.04
C THR A 546 15.15 32.19 -3.38
N THR A 547 16.45 32.23 -3.08
CA THR A 547 17.07 33.46 -2.52
C THR A 547 17.14 34.60 -3.52
N TYR A 548 17.41 34.32 -4.81
CA TYR A 548 17.26 35.33 -5.88
C TYR A 548 15.81 35.83 -6.00
N SER A 549 14.83 34.94 -5.95
CA SER A 549 13.40 35.30 -6.01
C SER A 549 12.96 36.10 -4.77
N HIS A 550 13.56 35.86 -3.61
CA HIS A 550 13.28 36.61 -2.38
C HIS A 550 13.86 38.03 -2.46
N ASN A 551 15.14 38.16 -2.84
CA ASN A 551 15.77 39.47 -3.09
C ASN A 551 15.09 40.25 -4.24
N SER A 552 14.42 39.58 -5.18
CA SER A 552 13.67 40.23 -6.26
C SER A 552 12.32 40.82 -5.80
N ASN A 553 11.85 40.47 -4.61
CA ASN A 553 10.59 40.98 -4.04
C ASN A 553 10.78 42.11 -3.01
N ASP A 554 12.00 42.35 -2.51
CA ASP A 554 12.32 43.39 -1.51
C ASP A 554 12.50 44.80 -2.15
N GLY A 555 11.83 45.02 -3.30
CA GLY A 555 12.20 46.03 -4.30
C GLY A 555 11.14 47.07 -4.67
N ASP A 556 9.90 46.97 -4.17
CA ASP A 556 8.91 48.07 -4.21
C ASP A 556 7.88 47.93 -3.07
N SER A 557 7.91 48.85 -2.10
CA SER A 557 7.01 48.87 -0.94
C SER A 557 5.85 49.85 -1.13
N SER A 558 4.94 49.56 -2.07
CA SER A 558 3.84 50.49 -2.40
C SER A 558 2.45 49.88 -2.68
N ASN A 559 2.15 48.63 -2.31
CA ASN A 559 0.74 48.17 -2.20
C ASN A 559 0.53 46.93 -1.30
N GLY A 560 -0.09 47.13 -0.14
CA GLY A 560 -0.54 46.04 0.73
C GLY A 560 -2.06 45.91 0.77
N ASN A 561 -2.60 44.74 0.42
CA ASN A 561 -3.55 44.00 1.28
C ASN A 561 -3.99 42.60 0.75
N ILE A 562 -3.68 42.23 -0.50
CA ILE A 562 -4.40 41.14 -1.19
C ILE A 562 -3.91 39.72 -0.81
N ASN A 563 -2.63 39.56 -0.43
CA ASN A 563 -1.95 38.25 -0.50
C ASN A 563 -1.79 37.48 0.83
N ALA A 564 -2.51 37.81 1.90
CA ALA A 564 -2.40 37.10 3.19
C ALA A 564 -2.73 35.60 3.10
N ALA A 565 -3.79 35.23 2.35
CA ALA A 565 -4.18 33.84 2.14
C ALA A 565 -3.19 33.08 1.24
N ALA A 566 -2.63 33.75 0.23
CA ALA A 566 -1.59 33.19 -0.63
C ALA A 566 -0.30 32.92 0.16
N ALA A 567 0.09 33.84 1.05
CA ALA A 567 1.22 33.66 1.96
C ALA A 567 1.00 32.48 2.93
N ALA A 568 -0.22 32.29 3.46
CA ALA A 568 -0.54 31.14 4.32
C ALA A 568 -0.49 29.79 3.57
N ALA A 569 -1.00 29.73 2.34
CA ALA A 569 -0.91 28.54 1.49
C ALA A 569 0.55 28.24 1.08
N ALA A 570 1.33 29.27 0.74
CA ALA A 570 2.75 29.15 0.46
C ALA A 570 3.52 28.68 1.71
N ALA A 571 3.25 29.22 2.90
CA ALA A 571 3.89 28.80 4.15
C ALA A 571 3.52 27.36 4.54
N THR A 572 2.28 26.93 4.31
CA THR A 572 1.85 25.54 4.55
C THR A 572 2.56 24.57 3.60
N THR A 573 2.68 24.95 2.33
CA THR A 573 3.41 24.16 1.32
C THR A 573 4.91 24.13 1.63
N ALA A 574 5.50 25.26 1.99
CA ALA A 574 6.89 25.38 2.41
C ALA A 574 7.19 24.56 3.67
N SER A 575 6.25 24.47 4.62
CA SER A 575 6.40 23.60 5.80
C SER A 575 6.44 22.12 5.44
N ALA A 576 5.71 21.70 4.40
CA ALA A 576 5.73 20.32 3.90
C ALA A 576 6.98 20.03 3.05
N THR A 577 7.50 21.00 2.29
CA THR A 577 8.78 20.84 1.58
C THR A 577 9.96 20.90 2.54
N LEU A 578 9.93 21.73 3.59
CA LEU A 578 11.00 21.82 4.61
C LEU A 578 11.27 20.49 5.31
N ASP A 579 10.23 19.71 5.63
CA ASP A 579 10.40 18.38 6.25
C ASP A 579 11.07 17.39 5.27
N LEU A 580 10.76 17.49 3.97
CA LEU A 580 11.36 16.69 2.90
C LEU A 580 12.76 17.17 2.48
N GLU A 581 13.04 18.46 2.60
CA GLU A 581 14.35 19.09 2.39
C GLU A 581 15.28 18.89 3.58
N SER A 582 14.77 18.63 4.79
CA SER A 582 15.57 18.51 6.03
C SER A 582 16.81 17.60 5.94
N PRO A 583 16.82 16.45 5.22
CA PRO A 583 18.04 15.65 5.07
C PRO A 583 19.05 16.28 4.11
N PHE A 584 18.57 17.02 3.11
CA PHE A 584 19.37 17.69 2.10
C PHE A 584 19.87 19.06 2.58
N THR A 585 19.15 19.74 3.48
CA THR A 585 19.63 20.93 4.17
C THR A 585 20.81 20.59 5.08
N GLU A 586 20.71 19.50 5.86
CA GLU A 586 21.81 19.03 6.72
C GLU A 586 23.02 18.58 5.89
N GLU A 587 22.81 17.77 4.84
CA GLU A 587 23.90 17.31 3.95
C GLU A 587 24.54 18.48 3.17
N TYR A 588 23.77 19.51 2.80
CA TYR A 588 24.28 20.74 2.18
C TYR A 588 25.08 21.61 3.18
N GLU A 589 24.56 21.85 4.38
CA GLU A 589 25.20 22.74 5.37
C GLU A 589 26.43 22.08 6.02
N GLU A 590 26.46 20.76 6.19
CA GLU A 590 27.69 20.04 6.50
C GLU A 590 28.70 20.15 5.34
N SER A 591 28.28 20.07 4.07
CA SER A 591 29.18 20.22 2.92
C SER A 591 29.77 21.62 2.76
N LEU A 592 29.03 22.67 3.15
CA LEU A 592 29.47 24.07 3.11
C LEU A 592 30.51 24.39 4.20
N HIS A 593 30.47 23.68 5.32
CA HIS A 593 31.31 23.97 6.48
C HIS A 593 32.78 23.55 6.23
N PRO A 594 33.75 24.47 6.10
CA PRO A 594 35.09 24.16 5.61
C PRO A 594 35.92 23.23 6.53
N LEU A 595 35.44 23.00 7.77
CA LEU A 595 36.05 22.10 8.74
C LEU A 595 35.34 20.74 8.87
N SER A 596 34.19 20.51 8.21
CA SER A 596 33.51 19.18 8.25
C SER A 596 34.38 18.11 7.59
N GLY A 597 34.87 18.37 6.38
CA GLY A 597 35.80 17.51 5.65
C GLY A 597 37.17 17.36 6.33
N PHE A 598 37.54 18.27 7.25
CA PHE A 598 38.70 18.11 8.13
C PHE A 598 38.37 17.15 9.27
N LYS A 599 37.31 17.42 10.05
CA LYS A 599 36.80 16.59 11.15
C LYS A 599 36.54 15.14 10.70
N GLN A 600 35.96 14.94 9.52
CA GLN A 600 35.70 13.61 8.96
C GLN A 600 37.00 12.88 8.59
N LYS A 601 37.99 13.56 7.98
CA LYS A 601 39.34 13.00 7.73
C LYS A 601 40.15 12.77 9.01
N GLU A 602 39.88 13.53 10.07
CA GLU A 602 40.50 13.33 11.39
C GLU A 602 39.91 12.10 12.09
N LEU A 603 38.58 11.94 12.10
CA LEU A 603 37.90 10.74 12.60
C LEU A 603 38.32 9.48 11.82
N ASP A 604 38.38 9.55 10.49
CA ASP A 604 38.87 8.46 9.64
C ASP A 604 40.37 8.18 9.87
N ARG A 605 41.16 9.17 10.30
CA ARG A 605 42.52 8.96 10.83
C ARG A 605 42.52 8.26 12.19
N TYR A 606 41.64 8.61 13.14
CA TYR A 606 41.56 7.94 14.45
C TYR A 606 41.09 6.49 14.33
N GLU A 607 40.04 6.21 13.54
CA GLU A 607 39.49 4.84 13.39
C GLU A 607 40.50 3.90 12.69
N ARG A 608 41.31 4.43 11.77
CA ARG A 608 42.43 3.70 11.12
C ARG A 608 43.68 3.60 11.99
N ARG A 609 44.06 4.65 12.74
CA ARG A 609 45.30 4.71 13.55
C ARG A 609 45.12 4.13 14.95
N ASN A 610 44.85 2.82 14.99
CA ASN A 610 44.92 1.94 16.18
C ASN A 610 44.11 2.38 17.42
N MET A 611 42.78 2.31 17.33
CA MET A 611 41.98 1.97 18.51
C MET A 611 42.24 0.51 18.92
N PRO A 612 42.38 0.18 20.22
CA PRO A 612 42.47 -1.20 20.72
C PRO A 612 41.32 -2.10 20.25
N PRO A 613 41.51 -3.42 20.12
CA PRO A 613 40.47 -4.33 19.64
C PRO A 613 39.23 -4.36 20.56
N MET A 614 39.40 -4.17 21.87
CA MET A 614 38.29 -4.04 22.82
C MET A 614 37.47 -2.76 22.60
N GLU A 615 38.14 -1.64 22.27
CA GLU A 615 37.48 -0.37 21.96
C GLU A 615 36.76 -0.46 20.61
N ARG A 616 37.32 -1.15 19.62
CA ARG A 616 36.63 -1.46 18.35
C ARG A 616 35.39 -2.36 18.56
N LEU A 617 35.46 -3.34 19.46
CA LEU A 617 34.29 -4.15 19.84
C LEU A 617 33.22 -3.26 20.51
N PHE A 618 33.60 -2.43 21.47
CA PHE A 618 32.69 -1.50 22.14
C PHE A 618 32.08 -0.48 21.18
N LEU A 619 32.88 0.14 20.31
CA LEU A 619 32.42 1.13 19.34
C LEU A 619 31.48 0.52 18.29
N SER A 620 31.75 -0.69 17.81
CA SER A 620 30.83 -1.39 16.89
C SER A 620 29.53 -1.81 17.58
N LEU A 621 29.59 -2.32 18.82
CA LEU A 621 28.42 -2.61 19.63
C LEU A 621 27.58 -1.35 19.91
N ALA A 622 28.23 -0.24 20.29
CA ALA A 622 27.60 1.05 20.53
C ALA A 622 26.97 1.63 19.26
N LYS A 623 27.67 1.57 18.11
CA LYS A 623 27.13 1.94 16.79
C LYS A 623 25.84 1.13 16.49
N VAL A 624 25.82 -0.18 16.74
CA VAL A 624 24.62 -1.05 16.55
C VAL A 624 23.49 -0.75 17.55
N ILE A 625 23.80 -0.41 18.80
CA ILE A 625 22.81 -0.06 19.83
C ILE A 625 22.18 1.32 19.58
N LEU A 626 22.95 2.30 19.08
CA LEU A 626 22.44 3.65 18.78
C LEU A 626 21.71 3.73 17.43
N ALA A 627 22.11 2.94 16.43
CA ALA A 627 21.59 3.05 15.05
C ALA A 627 20.10 2.67 14.87
N ASN A 628 19.45 2.03 15.86
CA ASN A 628 18.05 1.59 15.70
C ASN A 628 17.22 1.84 16.97
N LYS A 629 16.03 2.42 16.79
CA LYS A 629 15.06 2.71 17.88
C LYS A 629 14.72 1.46 18.69
N LYS A 630 14.70 0.27 18.09
CA LYS A 630 14.46 -1.01 18.77
C LYS A 630 15.66 -1.50 19.59
N THR A 631 16.89 -1.41 19.09
CA THR A 631 18.09 -1.81 19.85
C THR A 631 18.35 -0.86 21.02
N ARG A 632 18.08 0.44 20.87
CA ARG A 632 18.10 1.43 21.96
C ARG A 632 17.10 1.11 23.08
N MET A 633 15.87 0.68 22.73
CA MET A 633 14.87 0.25 23.71
C MET A 633 15.30 -1.05 24.43
N LEU A 634 15.80 -2.03 23.68
CA LEU A 634 16.30 -3.30 24.24
C LEU A 634 17.47 -3.08 25.20
N PHE A 635 18.40 -2.17 24.86
CA PHE A 635 19.52 -1.83 25.73
C PHE A 635 19.07 -1.11 27.02
N MET A 636 18.10 -0.19 26.94
CA MET A 636 17.50 0.42 28.14
C MET A 636 16.86 -0.66 29.03
N LEU A 637 16.08 -1.57 28.45
CA LEU A 637 15.46 -2.68 29.18
C LEU A 637 16.52 -3.59 29.85
N TYR A 638 17.61 -3.90 29.14
CA TYR A 638 18.74 -4.66 29.67
C TYR A 638 19.43 -3.93 30.83
N CYS A 639 19.68 -2.63 30.72
CA CYS A 639 20.24 -1.84 31.81
C CYS A 639 19.31 -1.81 33.04
N ILE A 640 18.00 -1.62 32.84
CA ILE A 640 17.00 -1.67 33.93
C ILE A 640 16.94 -3.06 34.57
N GLY A 641 16.94 -4.12 33.77
CA GLY A 641 16.97 -5.51 34.24
C GLY A 641 18.23 -5.84 35.03
N LEU A 642 19.39 -5.33 34.61
CA LEU A 642 20.66 -5.48 35.33
C LEU A 642 20.62 -4.72 36.68
N HIS A 643 20.12 -3.48 36.70
CA HIS A 643 19.94 -2.74 37.96
C HIS A 643 18.94 -3.43 38.89
N ALA A 644 17.85 -3.99 38.37
CA ALA A 644 16.88 -4.77 39.14
C ALA A 644 17.52 -6.06 39.69
N LEU A 645 18.33 -6.77 38.90
CA LEU A 645 19.06 -7.97 39.35
C LEU A 645 20.08 -7.62 40.44
N VAL A 646 20.85 -6.53 40.27
CA VAL A 646 21.78 -6.04 41.30
C VAL A 646 21.04 -5.61 42.56
N MET A 647 19.88 -4.94 42.43
CA MET A 647 19.03 -4.56 43.57
C MET A 647 18.45 -5.77 44.29
N ILE A 648 18.00 -6.80 43.56
CA ILE A 648 17.55 -8.07 44.14
C ILE A 648 18.72 -8.77 44.87
N MET A 649 19.92 -8.75 44.29
CA MET A 649 21.11 -9.34 44.90
C MET A 649 21.59 -8.57 46.14
N THR A 650 21.56 -7.24 46.15
CA THR A 650 21.90 -6.46 47.36
C THR A 650 20.83 -6.61 48.44
N ILE A 651 19.55 -6.68 48.09
CA ILE A 651 18.46 -7.00 49.04
C ILE A 651 18.65 -8.42 49.59
N TYR A 652 18.96 -9.41 48.76
CA TYR A 652 19.19 -10.80 49.18
C TYR A 652 20.42 -10.93 50.08
N VAL A 653 21.55 -10.31 49.73
CA VAL A 653 22.76 -10.30 50.58
C VAL A 653 22.50 -9.54 51.89
N THR A 654 21.75 -8.45 51.87
CA THR A 654 21.37 -7.71 53.10
C THR A 654 20.45 -8.55 53.99
N SER A 655 19.46 -9.24 53.43
CA SER A 655 18.56 -10.12 54.19
C SER A 655 19.31 -11.33 54.76
N PHE A 656 20.32 -11.87 54.06
CA PHE A 656 21.21 -12.90 54.59
C PHE A 656 22.14 -12.37 55.70
N THR A 657 22.66 -11.15 55.55
CA THR A 657 23.56 -10.52 56.54
C THR A 657 22.82 -10.23 57.85
N ASN A 658 21.53 -9.92 57.79
CA ASN A 658 20.67 -9.74 58.98
C ASN A 658 20.49 -11.02 59.83
N TYR A 659 20.91 -12.20 59.35
CA TYR A 659 20.97 -13.43 60.16
C TYR A 659 22.32 -13.62 60.89
N ILE A 660 23.31 -12.74 60.70
CA ILE A 660 24.65 -12.87 61.30
C ILE A 660 25.01 -11.64 62.13
N THR A 661 24.27 -11.44 63.23
CA THR A 661 24.65 -10.53 64.32
C THR A 661 24.55 -11.26 65.68
N PRO A 662 25.67 -11.63 66.31
CA PRO A 662 25.66 -12.16 67.67
C PRO A 662 25.53 -11.02 68.70
N GLU A 663 24.85 -11.30 69.82
CA GLU A 663 24.52 -10.31 70.84
C GLU A 663 25.68 -9.93 71.78
N VAL A 664 25.61 -8.68 72.25
CA VAL A 664 26.06 -8.18 73.58
C VAL A 664 27.52 -8.42 74.01
N ARG A 665 28.19 -7.29 74.33
CA ARG A 665 29.02 -7.24 75.55
C ARG A 665 28.79 -5.95 76.34
N SER A 666 28.01 -6.07 77.42
CA SER A 666 27.84 -5.02 78.42
C SER A 666 29.13 -4.83 79.22
N ALA A 667 29.57 -3.58 79.39
CA ALA A 667 30.61 -3.20 80.32
C ALA A 667 30.02 -2.24 81.37
N LYS A 668 30.11 -2.61 82.65
CA LYS A 668 29.64 -1.77 83.77
C LYS A 668 30.53 -0.54 83.91
N GLY A 669 29.94 0.64 84.02
CA GLY A 669 30.68 1.90 84.16
C GLY A 669 31.25 2.12 85.56
N THR A 670 32.09 3.15 85.70
CA THR A 670 32.49 3.74 86.98
C THR A 670 32.44 5.27 86.87
N MET A 671 31.51 5.89 87.60
CA MET A 671 31.44 7.33 87.82
C MET A 671 32.26 7.67 89.07
N ILE A 672 33.41 8.34 88.92
CA ILE A 672 33.99 9.23 89.96
C ILE A 672 34.56 10.47 89.25
N LYS A 673 34.39 11.64 89.87
CA LYS A 673 34.85 12.96 89.38
C LYS A 673 36.08 13.43 90.16
N THR A 674 36.96 14.17 89.48
CA THR A 674 37.68 15.41 89.91
C THR A 674 38.44 15.91 88.67
N ASN A 675 38.25 17.14 88.18
CA ASN A 675 38.92 18.36 88.68
C ASN A 675 40.44 18.16 88.81
N GLU A 676 41.21 18.40 87.75
CA GLU A 676 41.67 19.75 87.35
C GLU A 676 41.65 19.88 85.80
#